data_AF-F0V713-F1
#
_entry.id   AF-F0V713-F1
#
_cell.length_a   1.000
_cell.length_b   1.000
_cell.length_c   1.000
_cell.angle_alpha   90.00
_cell.angle_beta   90.00
_cell.angle_gamma   90.00
#
_symmetry.space_group_name_H-M   'P 1'
#
loop_
_entity.id
_entity.type
_entity.pdbx_description
1 polymer ?
#
loop_
_entity_poly.entity_id
_entity_poly.type
_entity_poly.pdbx_seq_one_letter_code
_entity_poly.pdbx_strand_id
1 'polypeptide(L)'
;MKIGDGNDEETAFVALPEKAKNDTPLIASDHPLLERVQQTLFQQLSSQLKSAQLEYAEKRDQDKRLAHLHEELGLRLYNTQQELLKLQGNLEQLTRVEEEMKARRNQAEANLDKGVQDLEAKQKELDGYVTKLNNAQHELNELKFAVSQAQTYNEQLEADIKLKRREMYKENATLQRRETEKMQQDFLIDELKEKLRDLNDQKCLYENQAAVQTTKIEAARAALHEAQREIEAVAADKQRLLQQWRSSVVGMQRREEALQTVKQMAKKQEEKELAIEAEMRGVQATVREAQEQNENLIAQHNTNTSHMETLQSQIASVERDVEMVEKENNMIQKSVQYTLQEVSRAEVALSHFRNQVKRARKLNEQCKRKEEELEQVQNDTARKKVEALELKARHTGLQEDLTRVQKALVEKEKLVDQYEAEIKKGHIEIDKKQQLVEKLNKEYDERRSKFDDEGSGPLEAKIKGMRSRIPEVKHTNEGQHQERGCATFVKRRLSAAYVTVLSTLPAQISAKKDEQLISQQKRIRLTSEIALNSKEIKEMQGAIKDMRTEMSWVNQLIVKQAEKQQTYERETQSLAHDFGIRMAEHEKLEAQLAETTQNIREEKAKLEEELVEAERQIMLWERKIFLEKEMHEALDPAVGQSELVAMKKEIHRMKLRLDQLKKCQEQMLSEMQRVRLISVSSESSGELDEKTQALVQEITDASTIAAVKKVRNDAKSLTDTLNQFTKQERPELAALFDTFQEWAAAINAAAMPPLPASRFVGE
;
A
#
# COMPACT_ATOMS: atom_id res chain seq x y z
N MET A 1 33.30 56.38 -168.39
CA MET A 1 33.35 55.00 -168.94
C MET A 1 31.96 54.67 -169.47
N LYS A 2 31.70 54.40 -170.75
CA LYS A 2 32.45 54.52 -172.04
C LYS A 2 31.55 55.42 -172.95
N ILE A 3 32.01 56.37 -173.78
CA ILE A 3 32.87 56.27 -174.98
C ILE A 3 32.32 55.24 -175.99
N GLY A 4 32.02 55.58 -177.25
CA GLY A 4 31.75 56.90 -177.86
C GLY A 4 30.53 56.77 -178.80
N ASP A 5 30.47 57.18 -180.07
CA ASP A 5 31.33 57.92 -181.02
C ASP A 5 30.36 58.47 -182.12
N GLY A 6 30.64 59.38 -183.08
CA GLY A 6 31.85 60.09 -183.53
C GLY A 6 31.88 60.17 -185.08
N ASN A 7 31.74 61.38 -185.65
CA ASN A 7 32.23 61.80 -186.99
C ASN A 7 31.54 61.20 -188.28
N ASP A 8 31.52 61.83 -189.47
CA ASP A 8 32.12 63.12 -189.94
C ASP A 8 31.41 63.76 -191.17
N GLU A 9 31.68 65.06 -191.34
CA GLU A 9 31.81 65.87 -192.60
C GLU A 9 30.64 66.38 -193.48
N GLU A 10 30.91 67.55 -194.09
CA GLU A 10 30.03 68.47 -194.83
C GLU A 10 30.44 68.66 -196.31
N THR A 11 29.51 69.14 -197.17
CA THR A 11 29.76 69.97 -198.39
C THR A 11 30.55 69.40 -199.59
N ALA A 12 30.42 69.86 -200.85
CA ALA A 12 29.38 70.62 -201.58
C ALA A 12 29.61 70.62 -203.12
N PHE A 13 28.58 71.06 -203.87
CA PHE A 13 28.64 71.82 -205.15
C PHE A 13 29.10 71.16 -206.48
N VAL A 14 28.31 71.33 -207.55
CA VAL A 14 28.61 72.10 -208.80
C VAL A 14 27.46 71.92 -209.82
N ALA A 15 27.14 72.99 -210.56
CA ALA A 15 26.06 73.04 -211.55
C ALA A 15 26.56 72.96 -213.03
N LEU A 16 25.60 72.90 -213.95
CA LEU A 16 25.71 72.84 -215.41
C LEU A 16 26.59 73.93 -216.06
N PRO A 17 27.21 73.63 -217.22
CA PRO A 17 27.58 74.62 -218.24
C PRO A 17 26.78 74.52 -219.56
N GLU A 18 26.84 75.57 -220.36
CA GLU A 18 26.01 75.84 -221.56
C GLU A 18 26.50 75.21 -222.89
N LYS A 19 25.70 75.42 -223.96
CA LYS A 19 26.07 75.21 -225.37
C LYS A 19 26.75 76.44 -225.99
N ALA A 20 27.50 76.22 -227.07
CA ALA A 20 27.92 77.25 -228.03
C ALA A 20 27.54 76.88 -229.49
N LYS A 21 27.58 77.86 -230.40
CA LYS A 21 27.37 77.72 -231.87
C LYS A 21 28.66 78.07 -232.63
N ASN A 22 28.81 77.51 -233.84
CA ASN A 22 29.37 78.07 -235.10
C ASN A 22 29.73 76.91 -236.09
N ASP A 23 29.92 77.02 -237.42
CA ASP A 23 30.12 78.14 -238.37
C ASP A 23 29.72 77.74 -239.84
N THR A 24 29.35 78.73 -240.70
CA THR A 24 29.51 78.91 -242.20
C THR A 24 29.26 77.74 -243.21
N PRO A 25 29.26 77.90 -244.58
CA PRO A 25 29.53 79.07 -245.44
C PRO A 25 28.41 79.46 -246.47
N LEU A 26 28.79 79.69 -247.74
CA LEU A 26 28.48 80.97 -248.42
C LEU A 26 28.74 80.96 -249.96
N ILE A 27 27.75 81.32 -250.81
CA ILE A 27 27.81 81.67 -252.26
C ILE A 27 26.38 82.13 -252.68
N ALA A 28 26.09 83.13 -253.52
CA ALA A 28 26.88 84.21 -254.15
C ALA A 28 26.00 85.50 -254.27
N SER A 29 26.61 86.64 -254.65
CA SER A 29 26.49 87.84 -253.80
C SER A 29 25.68 89.06 -254.30
N ASP A 30 25.51 89.27 -255.61
CA ASP A 30 25.14 90.60 -256.15
C ASP A 30 23.85 90.63 -257.00
N HIS A 31 22.74 90.08 -256.51
CA HIS A 31 21.44 90.13 -257.22
C HIS A 31 20.46 91.14 -256.57
N PRO A 32 19.82 92.06 -257.34
CA PRO A 32 18.99 93.17 -256.82
C PRO A 32 17.62 92.77 -256.23
N LEU A 33 17.51 91.58 -255.62
CA LEU A 33 16.29 91.06 -254.99
C LEU A 33 16.47 90.65 -253.51
N LEU A 34 17.67 90.77 -252.94
CA LEU A 34 18.01 90.20 -251.62
C LEU A 34 18.06 91.20 -250.44
N GLU A 35 18.17 92.50 -250.70
CA GLU A 35 18.41 93.54 -249.69
C GLU A 35 17.29 93.63 -248.62
N ARG A 36 16.03 93.39 -249.02
CA ARG A 36 14.85 93.49 -248.14
C ARG A 36 14.78 92.41 -247.06
N VAL A 37 15.49 91.29 -247.23
CA VAL A 37 15.47 90.15 -246.28
C VAL A 37 16.59 90.27 -245.23
N GLN A 38 17.69 90.97 -245.54
CA GLN A 38 18.80 91.12 -244.61
C GLN A 38 18.48 92.08 -243.45
N GLN A 39 17.69 93.13 -243.69
CA GLN A 39 17.32 94.10 -242.65
C GLN A 39 16.39 93.53 -241.55
N THR A 40 15.47 92.63 -241.91
CA THR A 40 14.54 92.02 -240.93
C THR A 40 15.25 91.05 -240.00
N LEU A 41 16.24 90.30 -240.49
CA LEU A 41 17.01 89.36 -239.69
C LEU A 41 17.89 90.06 -238.64
N PHE A 42 18.48 91.21 -239.00
CA PHE A 42 19.30 92.01 -238.09
C PHE A 42 18.49 92.54 -236.89
N GLN A 43 17.25 93.01 -237.14
CA GLN A 43 16.37 93.46 -236.06
C GLN A 43 16.04 92.33 -235.08
N GLN A 44 15.73 91.12 -235.56
CA GLN A 44 15.44 89.96 -234.71
C GLN A 44 16.61 89.53 -233.81
N LEU A 45 17.85 89.53 -234.33
CA LEU A 45 19.02 89.18 -233.53
C LEU A 45 19.35 90.24 -232.48
N SER A 46 19.12 91.52 -232.80
CA SER A 46 19.38 92.64 -231.88
C SER A 46 18.47 92.66 -230.64
N SER A 47 17.23 92.15 -230.74
CA SER A 47 16.31 92.08 -229.61
C SER A 47 16.62 90.89 -228.69
N GLN A 48 16.99 89.73 -229.24
CA GLN A 48 17.40 88.57 -228.44
C GLN A 48 18.67 88.84 -227.63
N LEU A 49 19.65 89.58 -228.18
CA LEU A 49 20.85 89.96 -227.45
C LEU A 49 20.55 90.80 -226.19
N LYS A 50 19.61 91.75 -226.29
CA LYS A 50 19.20 92.60 -225.15
C LYS A 50 18.47 91.82 -224.06
N SER A 51 17.68 90.81 -224.44
CA SER A 51 16.98 89.94 -223.48
C SER A 51 17.97 89.16 -222.61
N ALA A 52 18.96 88.49 -223.24
CA ALA A 52 19.94 87.68 -222.52
C ALA A 52 20.85 88.50 -221.58
N GLN A 53 21.19 89.74 -221.97
CA GLN A 53 21.98 90.64 -221.11
C GLN A 53 21.24 91.06 -219.83
N LEU A 54 19.90 91.14 -219.87
CA LEU A 54 19.07 91.47 -218.71
C LEU A 54 18.98 90.28 -217.73
N GLU A 55 18.72 89.08 -218.22
CA GLU A 55 18.70 87.86 -217.39
C GLU A 55 20.04 87.61 -216.67
N TYR A 56 21.17 87.85 -217.35
CA TYR A 56 22.49 87.72 -216.74
C TYR A 56 22.73 88.73 -215.59
N ALA A 57 22.24 89.96 -215.72
CA ALA A 57 22.33 90.96 -214.66
C ALA A 57 21.48 90.59 -213.44
N GLU A 58 20.23 90.13 -213.66
CA GLU A 58 19.35 89.68 -212.58
C GLU A 58 19.94 88.51 -211.79
N LYS A 59 20.54 87.52 -212.48
CA LYS A 59 21.19 86.38 -211.82
C LYS A 59 22.39 86.79 -210.99
N ARG A 60 23.23 87.70 -211.51
CA ARG A 60 24.43 88.19 -210.80
C ARG A 60 24.11 88.94 -209.50
N ASP A 61 22.95 89.60 -209.42
CA ASP A 61 22.52 90.28 -208.19
C ASP A 61 21.79 89.34 -207.20
N GLN A 62 21.29 88.18 -207.65
CA GLN A 62 20.78 87.14 -206.75
C GLN A 62 21.93 86.51 -205.93
N ASP A 63 23.05 86.15 -206.57
CA ASP A 63 24.19 85.52 -205.89
C ASP A 63 24.80 86.40 -204.79
N LYS A 64 24.94 87.72 -205.03
CA LYS A 64 25.45 88.66 -204.01
C LYS A 64 24.57 88.71 -202.75
N ARG A 65 23.25 88.60 -202.90
CA ARG A 65 22.30 88.60 -201.77
C ARG A 65 22.44 87.33 -200.94
N LEU A 66 22.64 86.18 -201.60
CA LEU A 66 22.87 84.91 -200.92
C LEU A 66 24.21 84.90 -200.16
N ALA A 67 25.27 85.48 -200.73
CA ALA A 67 26.57 85.60 -200.05
C ALA A 67 26.47 86.38 -198.72
N HIS A 68 25.86 87.57 -198.73
CA HIS A 68 25.68 88.36 -197.50
C HIS A 68 24.78 87.67 -196.45
N LEU A 69 23.70 86.99 -196.88
CA LEU A 69 22.87 86.21 -195.96
C LEU A 69 23.67 85.07 -195.30
N HIS A 70 24.61 84.46 -196.02
CA HIS A 70 25.45 83.40 -195.48
C HIS A 70 26.47 83.92 -194.45
N GLU A 71 27.04 85.12 -194.68
CA GLU A 71 27.92 85.80 -193.71
C GLU A 71 27.15 86.21 -192.44
N GLU A 72 25.95 86.79 -192.58
CA GLU A 72 25.09 87.15 -191.45
C GLU A 72 24.71 85.94 -190.60
N LEU A 73 24.33 84.82 -191.25
CA LEU A 73 23.99 83.58 -190.54
C LEU A 73 25.21 82.96 -189.84
N GLY A 74 26.39 82.98 -190.48
CA GLY A 74 27.64 82.53 -189.87
C GLY A 74 28.01 83.32 -188.61
N LEU A 75 27.91 84.66 -188.66
CA LEU A 75 28.16 85.52 -187.50
C LEU A 75 27.14 85.30 -186.38
N ARG A 76 25.86 85.10 -186.71
CA ARG A 76 24.82 84.77 -185.70
C ARG A 76 25.10 83.42 -185.04
N LEU A 77 25.49 82.40 -185.81
CA LEU A 77 25.83 81.07 -185.29
C LEU A 77 27.06 81.11 -184.37
N TYR A 78 28.10 81.87 -184.74
CA TYR A 78 29.27 82.04 -183.88
C TYR A 78 28.93 82.74 -182.55
N ASN A 79 28.09 83.77 -182.60
CA ASN A 79 27.65 84.48 -181.39
C ASN A 79 26.82 83.57 -180.46
N THR A 80 25.88 82.78 -181.00
CA THR A 80 25.10 81.83 -180.16
C THR A 80 25.97 80.70 -179.60
N GLN A 81 26.98 80.23 -180.33
CA GLN A 81 27.98 79.28 -179.80
C GLN A 81 28.80 79.89 -178.64
N GLN A 82 29.20 81.16 -178.74
CA GLN A 82 29.91 81.87 -177.66
C GLN A 82 29.01 82.13 -176.43
N GLU A 83 27.72 82.39 -176.62
CA GLU A 83 26.75 82.47 -175.53
C GLU A 83 26.54 81.11 -174.85
N LEU A 84 26.45 80.03 -175.63
CA LEU A 84 26.25 78.67 -175.12
C LEU A 84 27.46 78.19 -174.29
N LEU A 85 28.69 78.45 -174.74
CA LEU A 85 29.91 78.15 -173.98
C LEU A 85 29.95 78.90 -172.63
N LYS A 86 29.51 80.17 -172.58
CA LYS A 86 29.40 80.94 -171.33
C LYS A 86 28.36 80.31 -170.39
N LEU A 87 27.21 79.89 -170.91
CA LEU A 87 26.18 79.21 -170.12
C LEU A 87 26.65 77.85 -169.59
N GLN A 88 27.40 77.08 -170.37
CA GLN A 88 28.03 75.83 -169.92
C GLN A 88 29.06 76.08 -168.81
N GLY A 89 29.95 77.06 -168.97
CA GLY A 89 30.91 77.44 -167.93
C GLY A 89 30.24 77.92 -166.63
N ASN A 90 29.14 78.67 -166.74
CA ASN A 90 28.34 79.08 -165.58
C ASN A 90 27.65 77.88 -164.90
N LEU A 91 27.14 76.91 -165.66
CA LEU A 91 26.58 75.67 -165.11
C LEU A 91 27.63 74.84 -164.36
N GLU A 92 28.84 74.70 -164.91
CA GLU A 92 29.95 74.01 -164.22
C GLU A 92 30.40 74.73 -162.94
N GLN A 93 30.33 76.07 -162.91
CA GLN A 93 30.57 76.82 -161.67
C GLN A 93 29.46 76.58 -160.64
N LEU A 94 28.19 76.57 -161.07
CA LEU A 94 27.05 76.31 -160.19
C LEU A 94 27.05 74.89 -159.63
N THR A 95 27.39 73.86 -160.41
CA THR A 95 27.48 72.49 -159.91
C THR A 95 28.61 72.31 -158.91
N ARG A 96 29.78 72.93 -159.13
CA ARG A 96 30.87 72.95 -158.12
C ARG A 96 30.43 73.63 -156.82
N VAL A 97 29.72 74.75 -156.89
CA VAL A 97 29.16 75.43 -155.70
C VAL A 97 28.13 74.54 -154.99
N GLU A 98 27.30 73.80 -155.73
CA GLU A 98 26.34 72.85 -155.16
C GLU A 98 27.05 71.70 -154.43
N GLU A 99 28.12 71.15 -155.00
CA GLU A 99 28.97 70.11 -154.39
C GLU A 99 29.66 70.61 -153.11
N GLU A 100 30.25 71.82 -153.14
CA GLU A 100 30.84 72.45 -151.95
C GLU A 100 29.79 72.67 -150.84
N MET A 101 28.59 73.11 -151.18
CA MET A 101 27.51 73.33 -150.21
C MET A 101 26.97 72.02 -149.64
N LYS A 102 26.89 70.94 -150.43
CA LYS A 102 26.59 69.59 -149.94
C LYS A 102 27.68 69.08 -148.99
N ALA A 103 28.96 69.29 -149.32
CA ALA A 103 30.07 68.90 -148.45
C ALA A 103 30.02 69.65 -147.10
N ARG A 104 29.78 70.96 -147.11
CA ARG A 104 29.61 71.77 -145.89
C ARG A 104 28.40 71.33 -145.07
N ARG A 105 27.27 71.01 -145.72
CA ARG A 105 26.08 70.46 -145.05
C ARG A 105 26.39 69.14 -144.35
N ASN A 106 26.95 68.16 -145.07
CA ASN A 106 27.27 66.85 -144.51
C ASN A 106 28.26 66.96 -143.33
N GLN A 107 29.24 67.88 -143.42
CA GLN A 107 30.15 68.16 -142.32
C GLN A 107 29.44 68.79 -141.10
N ALA A 108 28.46 69.67 -141.32
CA ALA A 108 27.66 70.26 -140.25
C ALA A 108 26.73 69.24 -139.59
N GLU A 109 26.06 68.38 -140.37
CA GLU A 109 25.22 67.29 -139.86
C GLU A 109 26.06 66.29 -139.05
N ALA A 110 27.22 65.84 -139.56
CA ALA A 110 28.12 64.95 -138.83
C ALA A 110 28.72 65.57 -137.54
N ASN A 111 28.83 66.90 -137.46
CA ASN A 111 29.22 67.58 -136.23
C ASN A 111 28.05 67.73 -135.25
N LEU A 112 26.83 67.93 -135.76
CA LEU A 112 25.61 67.97 -134.94
C LEU A 112 25.34 66.61 -134.29
N ASP A 113 25.43 65.51 -135.04
CA ASP A 113 25.24 64.16 -134.53
C ASP A 113 26.21 63.80 -133.40
N LYS A 114 27.49 64.21 -133.52
CA LYS A 114 28.48 64.08 -132.43
C LYS A 114 28.08 64.89 -131.20
N GLY A 115 27.66 66.15 -131.40
CA GLY A 115 27.19 67.00 -130.30
C GLY A 115 25.96 66.44 -129.59
N VAL A 116 25.04 65.79 -130.30
CA VAL A 116 23.88 65.10 -129.71
C VAL A 116 24.35 63.89 -128.90
N GLN A 117 25.26 63.07 -129.42
CA GLN A 117 25.81 61.91 -128.69
C GLN A 117 26.56 62.33 -127.41
N ASP A 118 27.35 63.40 -127.46
CA ASP A 118 28.04 63.96 -126.29
C ASP A 118 27.05 64.49 -125.23
N LEU A 119 25.96 65.15 -125.66
CA LEU A 119 24.90 65.62 -124.75
C LEU A 119 24.14 64.45 -124.11
N GLU A 120 23.79 63.41 -124.87
CA GLU A 120 23.18 62.20 -124.31
C GLU A 120 24.08 61.49 -123.30
N ALA A 121 25.39 61.42 -123.57
CA ALA A 121 26.36 60.85 -122.65
C ALA A 121 26.43 61.67 -121.35
N LYS A 122 26.48 63.00 -121.44
CA LYS A 122 26.47 63.91 -120.28
C LYS A 122 25.16 63.86 -119.50
N GLN A 123 24.02 63.66 -120.17
CA GLN A 123 22.74 63.50 -119.50
C GLN A 123 22.66 62.17 -118.74
N LYS A 124 23.16 61.07 -119.32
CA LYS A 124 23.28 59.77 -118.61
C LYS A 124 24.23 59.85 -117.40
N GLU A 125 25.33 60.59 -117.50
CA GLU A 125 26.20 60.88 -116.34
C GLU A 125 25.43 61.66 -115.25
N LEU A 126 24.68 62.70 -115.63
CA LEU A 126 23.88 63.52 -114.72
C LEU A 126 22.80 62.71 -113.99
N ASP A 127 22.04 61.88 -114.72
CA ASP A 127 21.05 60.96 -114.14
C ASP A 127 21.71 59.96 -113.17
N GLY A 128 22.94 59.53 -113.50
CA GLY A 128 23.80 58.72 -112.62
C GLY A 128 24.26 59.44 -111.35
N TYR A 129 24.34 60.77 -111.34
CA TYR A 129 24.58 61.57 -110.13
C TYR A 129 23.29 61.84 -109.34
N VAL A 130 22.17 62.11 -110.03
CA VAL A 130 20.85 62.32 -109.38
C VAL A 130 20.39 61.07 -108.64
N THR A 131 20.55 59.89 -109.23
CA THR A 131 20.24 58.61 -108.58
C THR A 131 21.10 58.37 -107.33
N LYS A 132 22.42 58.61 -107.41
CA LYS A 132 23.32 58.54 -106.24
C LYS A 132 22.94 59.54 -105.14
N LEU A 133 22.56 60.76 -105.51
CA LEU A 133 22.12 61.80 -104.57
C LEU A 133 20.83 61.38 -103.85
N ASN A 134 19.86 60.83 -104.57
CA ASN A 134 18.61 60.34 -104.00
C ASN A 134 18.84 59.16 -103.04
N ASN A 135 19.72 58.22 -103.40
CA ASN A 135 20.09 57.11 -102.52
C ASN A 135 20.77 57.62 -101.23
N ALA A 136 21.74 58.53 -101.35
CA ALA A 136 22.40 59.14 -100.19
C ALA A 136 21.43 59.97 -99.31
N GLN A 137 20.41 60.60 -99.91
CA GLN A 137 19.34 61.26 -99.16
C GLN A 137 18.44 60.26 -98.43
N HIS A 138 18.15 59.10 -99.04
CA HIS A 138 17.38 58.03 -98.40
C HIS A 138 18.14 57.45 -97.21
N GLU A 139 19.40 57.03 -97.41
CA GLU A 139 20.30 56.55 -96.36
C GLU A 139 20.44 57.57 -95.22
N LEU A 140 20.61 58.86 -95.55
CA LEU A 140 20.67 59.93 -94.54
C LEU A 140 19.36 60.06 -93.75
N ASN A 141 18.21 59.86 -94.38
CA ASN A 141 16.91 59.92 -93.71
C ASN A 141 16.65 58.68 -92.84
N GLU A 142 17.07 57.49 -93.29
CA GLU A 142 17.05 56.26 -92.47
C GLU A 142 17.97 56.39 -91.24
N LEU A 143 19.20 56.89 -91.43
CA LEU A 143 20.14 57.15 -90.33
C LEU A 143 19.60 58.21 -89.36
N LYS A 144 18.98 59.29 -89.84
CA LYS A 144 18.29 60.27 -88.98
C LYS A 144 17.13 59.65 -88.19
N PHE A 145 16.34 58.77 -88.82
CA PHE A 145 15.26 58.05 -88.14
C PHE A 145 15.81 57.13 -87.04
N ALA A 146 16.85 56.33 -87.35
CA ALA A 146 17.50 55.46 -86.37
C ALA A 146 18.14 56.24 -85.20
N VAL A 147 18.76 57.40 -85.46
CA VAL A 147 19.29 58.28 -84.42
C VAL A 147 18.18 58.85 -83.53
N SER A 148 17.06 59.30 -84.12
CA SER A 148 15.89 59.78 -83.37
C SER A 148 15.28 58.68 -82.50
N GLN A 149 15.17 57.46 -83.03
CA GLN A 149 14.70 56.30 -82.28
C GLN A 149 15.65 55.95 -81.12
N ALA A 150 16.97 56.00 -81.34
CA ALA A 150 17.95 55.78 -80.28
C ALA A 150 17.92 56.88 -79.20
N GLN A 151 17.69 58.14 -79.59
CA GLN A 151 17.52 59.26 -78.65
C GLN A 151 16.29 59.07 -77.77
N THR A 152 15.11 58.80 -78.37
CA THR A 152 13.87 58.57 -77.58
C THR A 152 13.99 57.34 -76.67
N TYR A 153 14.68 56.29 -77.08
CA TYR A 153 14.96 55.13 -76.24
C TYR A 153 15.90 55.46 -75.06
N ASN A 154 16.96 56.25 -75.29
CA ASN A 154 17.84 56.72 -74.22
C ASN A 154 17.11 57.65 -73.22
N GLU A 155 16.20 58.52 -73.70
CA GLU A 155 15.37 59.36 -72.83
C GLU A 155 14.41 58.52 -71.97
N GLN A 156 13.81 57.46 -72.53
CA GLN A 156 13.00 56.49 -71.80
C GLN A 156 13.82 55.73 -70.75
N LEU A 157 14.99 55.19 -71.14
CA LEU A 157 15.90 54.53 -70.19
C LEU A 157 16.35 55.47 -69.06
N GLU A 158 16.63 56.74 -69.36
CA GLU A 158 16.95 57.72 -68.33
C GLU A 158 15.78 57.97 -67.37
N ALA A 159 14.55 58.03 -67.87
CA ALA A 159 13.35 58.15 -67.05
C ALA A 159 13.16 56.91 -66.17
N ASP A 160 13.30 55.72 -66.72
CA ASP A 160 13.20 54.44 -66.00
C ASP A 160 14.30 54.29 -64.93
N ILE A 161 15.54 54.67 -65.23
CA ILE A 161 16.64 54.70 -64.24
C ILE A 161 16.32 55.69 -63.11
N LYS A 162 15.75 56.87 -63.42
CA LYS A 162 15.33 57.85 -62.41
C LYS A 162 14.16 57.33 -61.56
N LEU A 163 13.20 56.61 -62.15
CA LEU A 163 12.11 55.95 -61.43
C LEU A 163 12.64 54.83 -60.53
N LYS A 164 13.45 53.90 -61.07
CA LYS A 164 14.07 52.81 -60.30
C LYS A 164 14.93 53.32 -59.15
N ARG A 165 15.70 54.40 -59.33
CA ARG A 165 16.43 55.05 -58.22
C ARG A 165 15.48 55.56 -57.13
N ARG A 166 14.35 56.17 -57.48
CA ARG A 166 13.34 56.64 -56.50
C ARG A 166 12.65 55.48 -55.78
N GLU A 167 12.35 54.39 -56.48
CA GLU A 167 11.83 53.15 -55.89
C GLU A 167 12.84 52.57 -54.89
N MET A 168 14.10 52.38 -55.29
CA MET A 168 15.18 51.90 -54.41
C MET A 168 15.38 52.80 -53.18
N TYR A 169 15.33 54.14 -53.32
CA TYR A 169 15.41 55.05 -52.17
C TYR A 169 14.19 54.93 -51.23
N LYS A 170 12.99 54.73 -51.78
CA LYS A 170 11.77 54.51 -50.98
C LYS A 170 11.84 53.16 -50.25
N GLU A 171 12.27 52.11 -50.92
CA GLU A 171 12.45 50.78 -50.35
C GLU A 171 13.50 50.80 -49.23
N ASN A 172 14.67 51.40 -49.47
CA ASN A 172 15.72 51.58 -48.45
C ASN A 172 15.19 52.38 -47.24
N ALA A 173 14.44 53.46 -47.46
CA ALA A 173 13.82 54.22 -46.37
C ALA A 173 12.76 53.39 -45.60
N THR A 174 12.04 52.46 -46.24
CA THR A 174 11.15 51.53 -45.52
C THR A 174 11.89 50.41 -44.80
N LEU A 175 13.04 49.97 -45.33
CA LEU A 175 13.92 48.99 -44.70
C LEU A 175 14.54 49.57 -43.43
N GLN A 176 15.10 50.79 -43.49
CA GLN A 176 15.62 51.50 -42.32
C GLN A 176 14.57 51.70 -41.22
N ARG A 177 13.30 52.00 -41.57
CA ARG A 177 12.22 52.07 -40.59
C ARG A 177 11.98 50.72 -39.91
N ARG A 178 11.89 49.64 -40.69
CA ARG A 178 11.75 48.27 -40.16
C ARG A 178 12.94 47.86 -39.29
N GLU A 179 14.16 48.27 -39.62
CA GLU A 179 15.35 48.06 -38.79
C GLU A 179 15.22 48.80 -37.45
N THR A 180 14.76 50.06 -37.45
CA THR A 180 14.52 50.80 -36.19
C THR A 180 13.38 50.22 -35.36
N GLU A 181 12.29 49.76 -35.99
CA GLU A 181 11.18 49.08 -35.32
C GLU A 181 11.62 47.74 -34.73
N LYS A 182 12.41 46.96 -35.47
CA LYS A 182 12.99 45.69 -34.98
C LYS A 182 13.94 45.94 -33.80
N MET A 183 14.81 46.95 -33.89
CA MET A 183 15.72 47.31 -32.80
C MET A 183 14.95 47.68 -31.52
N GLN A 184 13.81 48.39 -31.64
CA GLN A 184 12.92 48.67 -30.50
C GLN A 184 12.27 47.40 -29.94
N GLN A 185 11.88 46.45 -30.80
CA GLN A 185 11.37 45.14 -30.37
C GLN A 185 12.45 44.31 -29.66
N ASP A 186 13.69 44.29 -30.18
CA ASP A 186 14.82 43.57 -29.59
C ASP A 186 15.13 44.12 -28.18
N PHE A 187 15.15 45.46 -27.98
CA PHE A 187 15.27 46.07 -26.65
C PHE A 187 14.12 45.69 -25.70
N LEU A 188 12.86 45.72 -26.16
CA LEU A 188 11.71 45.32 -25.36
C LEU A 188 11.78 43.83 -24.97
N ILE A 189 12.22 42.98 -25.89
CA ILE A 189 12.43 41.55 -25.65
C ILE A 189 13.48 41.35 -24.56
N ASP A 190 14.59 42.09 -24.59
CA ASP A 190 15.64 41.97 -23.57
C ASP A 190 15.21 42.50 -22.20
N GLU A 191 14.46 43.61 -22.13
CA GLU A 191 13.82 44.05 -20.88
C GLU A 191 12.85 42.99 -20.31
N LEU A 192 12.07 42.32 -21.17
CA LEU A 192 11.15 41.28 -20.75
C LEU A 192 11.89 40.00 -20.30
N LYS A 193 13.01 39.64 -20.95
CA LYS A 193 13.89 38.54 -20.50
C LYS A 193 14.59 38.83 -19.17
N GLU A 194 14.90 40.09 -18.87
CA GLU A 194 15.45 40.50 -17.58
C GLU A 194 14.38 40.40 -16.49
N LYS A 195 13.21 41.01 -16.70
CA LYS A 195 12.05 40.90 -15.79
C LYS A 195 11.61 39.44 -15.56
N LEU A 196 11.69 38.58 -16.58
CA LEU A 196 11.37 37.15 -16.47
C LEU A 196 12.42 36.39 -15.63
N ARG A 197 13.71 36.75 -15.75
CA ARG A 197 14.77 36.21 -14.87
C ARG A 197 14.56 36.65 -13.43
N ASP A 198 14.34 37.94 -13.17
CA ASP A 198 14.07 38.46 -11.82
C ASP A 198 12.87 37.76 -11.16
N LEU A 199 11.77 37.58 -11.89
CA LEU A 199 10.58 36.89 -11.40
C LEU A 199 10.83 35.39 -11.15
N ASN A 200 11.66 34.74 -11.97
CA ASN A 200 12.03 33.34 -11.78
C ASN A 200 12.96 33.14 -10.57
N ASP A 201 13.90 34.07 -10.35
CA ASP A 201 14.78 34.05 -9.18
C ASP A 201 14.00 34.33 -7.89
N GLN A 202 13.04 35.27 -7.93
CA GLN A 202 12.08 35.48 -6.84
C GLN A 202 11.23 34.24 -6.57
N LYS A 203 10.70 33.58 -7.61
CA LYS A 203 9.95 32.32 -7.50
C LYS A 203 10.80 31.24 -6.82
N CYS A 204 12.03 31.03 -7.29
CA CYS A 204 12.96 30.07 -6.70
C CYS A 204 13.24 30.38 -5.21
N LEU A 205 13.40 31.66 -4.86
CA LEU A 205 13.59 32.09 -3.47
C LEU A 205 12.35 31.79 -2.60
N TYR A 206 11.13 32.01 -3.12
CA TYR A 206 9.89 31.68 -2.40
C TYR A 206 9.66 30.16 -2.30
N GLU A 207 9.99 29.38 -3.33
CA GLU A 207 9.92 27.91 -3.30
C GLU A 207 10.89 27.32 -2.25
N ASN A 208 12.12 27.83 -2.20
CA ASN A 208 13.10 27.47 -1.16
C ASN A 208 12.61 27.86 0.24
N GLN A 209 12.02 29.06 0.40
CA GLN A 209 11.41 29.46 1.67
C GLN A 209 10.25 28.53 2.07
N ALA A 210 9.38 28.17 1.13
CA ALA A 210 8.27 27.25 1.38
C ALA A 210 8.77 25.87 1.85
N ALA A 211 9.78 25.30 1.19
CA ALA A 211 10.39 24.02 1.59
C ALA A 211 11.08 24.09 2.98
N VAL A 212 11.70 25.22 3.32
CA VAL A 212 12.25 25.44 4.67
C VAL A 212 11.13 25.62 5.71
N GLN A 213 9.96 26.13 5.35
CA GLN A 213 8.83 26.23 6.27
C GLN A 213 8.08 24.90 6.44
N THR A 214 7.92 24.09 5.39
CA THR A 214 7.30 22.75 5.52
C THR A 214 8.13 21.85 6.43
N THR A 215 9.44 21.78 6.23
CA THR A 215 10.35 21.02 7.11
C THR A 215 10.34 21.51 8.57
N LYS A 216 10.23 22.83 8.81
CA LYS A 216 10.03 23.38 10.17
C LYS A 216 8.68 22.98 10.77
N ILE A 217 7.60 23.00 9.98
CA ILE A 217 6.26 22.58 10.42
C ILE A 217 6.23 21.08 10.72
N GLU A 218 6.90 20.26 9.92
CA GLU A 218 7.05 18.81 10.15
C GLU A 218 7.83 18.52 11.43
N ALA A 219 8.97 19.19 11.65
CA ALA A 219 9.72 19.09 12.91
C ALA A 219 8.89 19.53 14.13
N ALA A 220 8.13 20.63 14.02
CA ALA A 220 7.23 21.08 15.07
C ALA A 220 6.07 20.09 15.34
N ARG A 221 5.51 19.48 14.29
CA ARG A 221 4.50 18.41 14.42
C ARG A 221 5.09 17.16 15.07
N ALA A 222 6.30 16.76 14.73
CA ALA A 222 6.98 15.63 15.36
C ALA A 222 7.18 15.88 16.86
N ALA A 223 7.66 17.07 17.24
CA ALA A 223 7.80 17.46 18.66
C ALA A 223 6.45 17.51 19.40
N LEU A 224 5.37 17.98 18.75
CA LEU A 224 4.02 17.93 19.32
C LEU A 224 3.51 16.50 19.51
N HIS A 225 3.79 15.59 18.57
CA HIS A 225 3.44 14.17 18.71
C HIS A 225 4.25 13.47 19.81
N GLU A 226 5.51 13.84 19.99
CA GLU A 226 6.36 13.36 21.09
C GLU A 226 5.82 13.86 22.45
N ALA A 227 5.59 15.17 22.60
CA ALA A 227 4.99 15.75 23.80
C ALA A 227 3.60 15.16 24.11
N GLN A 228 2.77 14.88 23.10
CA GLN A 228 1.48 14.23 23.28
C GLN A 228 1.63 12.80 23.83
N ARG A 229 2.61 12.02 23.34
CA ARG A 229 2.93 10.68 23.87
C ARG A 229 3.44 10.75 25.30
N GLU A 230 4.26 11.75 25.65
CA GLU A 230 4.69 11.97 27.03
C GLU A 230 3.52 12.31 27.96
N ILE A 231 2.58 13.17 27.52
CA ILE A 231 1.36 13.49 28.27
C ILE A 231 0.50 12.25 28.48
N GLU A 232 0.36 11.39 27.46
CA GLU A 232 -0.37 10.12 27.56
C GLU A 232 0.31 9.12 28.51
N ALA A 233 1.65 9.04 28.49
CA ALA A 233 2.42 8.24 29.44
C ALA A 233 2.25 8.74 30.89
N VAL A 234 2.35 10.05 31.12
CA VAL A 234 2.11 10.67 32.44
C VAL A 234 0.66 10.45 32.91
N ALA A 235 -0.32 10.48 32.00
CA ALA A 235 -1.71 10.17 32.31
C ALA A 235 -1.90 8.70 32.72
N ALA A 236 -1.22 7.76 32.05
CA ALA A 236 -1.22 6.34 32.40
C ALA A 236 -0.55 6.09 33.77
N ASP A 237 0.60 6.71 34.04
CA ASP A 237 1.28 6.62 35.34
C ASP A 237 0.44 7.24 36.46
N LYS A 238 -0.24 8.36 36.20
CA LYS A 238 -1.21 8.95 37.15
C LYS A 238 -2.36 7.98 37.46
N GLN A 239 -2.91 7.28 36.47
CA GLN A 239 -3.93 6.25 36.72
C GLN A 239 -3.35 5.08 37.54
N ARG A 240 -2.15 4.62 37.23
CA ARG A 240 -1.46 3.56 37.98
C ARG A 240 -1.23 3.96 39.44
N LEU A 241 -0.74 5.17 39.69
CA LEU A 241 -0.55 5.74 41.02
C LEU A 241 -1.87 5.89 41.78
N LEU A 242 -2.94 6.37 41.14
CA LEU A 242 -4.27 6.45 41.75
C LEU A 242 -4.83 5.06 42.10
N GLN A 243 -4.58 4.04 41.27
CA GLN A 243 -4.97 2.66 41.57
C GLN A 243 -4.16 2.06 42.73
N GLN A 244 -2.84 2.27 42.76
CA GLN A 244 -1.97 1.88 43.88
C GLN A 244 -2.33 2.60 45.18
N TRP A 245 -2.68 3.89 45.12
CA TRP A 245 -3.15 4.65 46.26
C TRP A 245 -4.50 4.13 46.77
N ARG A 246 -5.48 3.91 45.87
CA ARG A 246 -6.77 3.28 46.22
C ARG A 246 -6.59 1.91 46.87
N SER A 247 -5.72 1.05 46.34
CA SER A 247 -5.46 -0.27 46.94
C SER A 247 -4.76 -0.15 48.30
N SER A 248 -3.90 0.85 48.48
CA SER A 248 -3.26 1.16 49.76
C SER A 248 -4.27 1.66 50.81
N VAL A 249 -5.23 2.52 50.41
CA VAL A 249 -6.33 3.00 51.26
C VAL A 249 -7.24 1.84 51.67
N VAL A 250 -7.67 0.98 50.73
CA VAL A 250 -8.45 -0.24 51.05
C VAL A 250 -7.65 -1.18 51.95
N GLY A 251 -6.35 -1.31 51.72
CA GLY A 251 -5.44 -2.05 52.60
C GLY A 251 -5.29 -1.43 53.99
N MET A 252 -5.41 -0.10 54.13
CA MET A 252 -5.44 0.58 55.42
C MET A 252 -6.77 0.33 56.14
N GLN A 253 -7.90 0.48 55.46
CA GLN A 253 -9.24 0.20 56.00
C GLN A 253 -9.35 -1.24 56.53
N ARG A 254 -8.90 -2.24 55.76
CA ARG A 254 -8.87 -3.64 56.22
C ARG A 254 -7.98 -3.86 57.45
N ARG A 255 -6.84 -3.14 57.55
CA ARG A 255 -5.99 -3.19 58.75
C ARG A 255 -6.66 -2.51 59.94
N GLU A 256 -7.44 -1.46 59.72
CA GLU A 256 -8.17 -0.73 60.75
C GLU A 256 -9.37 -1.55 61.26
N GLU A 257 -10.11 -2.22 60.39
CA GLU A 257 -11.11 -3.25 60.74
C GLU A 257 -10.49 -4.41 61.53
N ALA A 258 -9.35 -4.94 61.07
CA ALA A 258 -8.61 -5.97 61.80
C ALA A 258 -8.15 -5.48 63.18
N LEU A 259 -7.64 -4.24 63.28
CA LEU A 259 -7.24 -3.63 64.55
C LEU A 259 -8.45 -3.37 65.47
N GLN A 260 -9.62 -3.04 64.92
CA GLN A 260 -10.85 -2.88 65.69
C GLN A 260 -11.36 -4.21 66.23
N THR A 261 -11.36 -5.28 65.43
CA THR A 261 -11.70 -6.64 65.90
C THR A 261 -10.71 -7.14 66.94
N VAL A 262 -9.40 -6.94 66.76
CA VAL A 262 -8.38 -7.25 67.78
C VAL A 262 -8.62 -6.45 69.06
N LYS A 263 -8.94 -5.15 69.00
CA LYS A 263 -9.32 -4.34 70.17
C LYS A 263 -10.58 -4.87 70.88
N GLN A 264 -11.59 -5.33 70.13
CA GLN A 264 -12.78 -5.97 70.73
C GLN A 264 -12.45 -7.30 71.40
N MET A 265 -11.58 -8.11 70.80
CA MET A 265 -11.12 -9.37 71.39
C MET A 265 -10.26 -9.13 72.63
N ALA A 266 -9.41 -8.10 72.63
CA ALA A 266 -8.65 -7.66 73.79
C ALA A 266 -9.58 -7.21 74.93
N LYS A 267 -10.58 -6.37 74.68
CA LYS A 267 -11.58 -5.98 75.70
C LYS A 267 -12.34 -7.18 76.27
N LYS A 268 -12.79 -8.11 75.42
CA LYS A 268 -13.42 -9.36 75.87
C LYS A 268 -12.47 -10.26 76.67
N GLN A 269 -11.17 -10.11 76.48
CA GLN A 269 -10.15 -10.84 77.23
C GLN A 269 -9.88 -10.15 78.58
N GLU A 270 -9.79 -8.82 78.63
CA GLU A 270 -9.77 -8.01 79.86
C GLU A 270 -11.01 -8.29 80.74
N GLU A 271 -12.20 -8.35 80.14
CA GLU A 271 -13.46 -8.72 80.83
C GLU A 271 -13.41 -10.13 81.43
N LYS A 272 -12.81 -11.10 80.72
CA LYS A 272 -12.59 -12.47 81.23
C LYS A 272 -11.53 -12.51 82.32
N GLU A 273 -10.46 -11.74 82.18
CA GLU A 273 -9.40 -11.65 83.19
C GLU A 273 -9.94 -11.03 84.47
N LEU A 274 -10.75 -9.98 84.39
CA LEU A 274 -11.49 -9.42 85.53
C LEU A 274 -12.48 -10.42 86.17
N ALA A 275 -13.15 -11.25 85.36
CA ALA A 275 -14.01 -12.31 85.85
C ALA A 275 -13.21 -13.42 86.56
N ILE A 276 -12.10 -13.87 85.98
CA ILE A 276 -11.19 -14.85 86.59
C ILE A 276 -10.55 -14.27 87.85
N GLU A 277 -10.19 -12.99 87.89
CA GLU A 277 -9.74 -12.34 89.12
C GLU A 277 -10.83 -12.29 90.18
N ALA A 278 -12.09 -12.07 89.81
CA ALA A 278 -13.22 -12.12 90.74
C ALA A 278 -13.44 -13.54 91.28
N GLU A 279 -13.34 -14.56 90.42
CA GLU A 279 -13.36 -15.97 90.82
C GLU A 279 -12.17 -16.31 91.72
N MET A 280 -10.94 -15.88 91.39
CA MET A 280 -9.76 -16.05 92.24
C MET A 280 -9.91 -15.35 93.58
N ARG A 281 -10.47 -14.14 93.63
CA ARG A 281 -10.79 -13.44 94.89
C ARG A 281 -11.83 -14.23 95.71
N GLY A 282 -12.84 -14.80 95.05
CA GLY A 282 -13.83 -15.69 95.68
C GLY A 282 -13.19 -16.97 96.24
N VAL A 283 -12.34 -17.64 95.47
CA VAL A 283 -11.58 -18.83 95.92
C VAL A 283 -10.59 -18.48 97.02
N GLN A 284 -9.93 -17.32 96.97
CA GLN A 284 -9.07 -16.86 98.07
C GLN A 284 -9.87 -16.57 99.34
N ALA A 285 -11.11 -16.07 99.23
CA ALA A 285 -11.99 -15.88 100.37
C ALA A 285 -12.41 -17.22 100.97
N THR A 286 -12.85 -18.20 100.17
CA THR A 286 -13.22 -19.53 100.69
C THR A 286 -12.00 -20.31 101.22
N VAL A 287 -10.80 -20.10 100.65
CA VAL A 287 -9.54 -20.62 101.22
C VAL A 287 -9.22 -19.96 102.57
N ARG A 288 -9.46 -18.66 102.74
CA ARG A 288 -9.32 -17.99 104.05
C ARG A 288 -10.33 -18.50 105.07
N GLU A 289 -11.60 -18.65 104.69
CA GLU A 289 -12.62 -19.25 105.56
C GLU A 289 -12.24 -20.68 105.97
N ALA A 290 -11.72 -21.48 105.03
CA ALA A 290 -11.21 -22.83 105.32
C ALA A 290 -9.94 -22.81 106.20
N GLN A 291 -9.06 -21.81 106.03
CA GLN A 291 -7.89 -21.61 106.89
C GLN A 291 -8.30 -21.22 108.30
N GLU A 292 -9.23 -20.28 108.47
CA GLU A 292 -9.78 -19.87 109.77
C GLU A 292 -10.53 -21.03 110.45
N GLN A 293 -11.28 -21.83 109.71
CA GLN A 293 -11.88 -23.07 110.23
C GLN A 293 -10.80 -24.08 110.66
N ASN A 294 -9.73 -24.25 109.89
CA ASN A 294 -8.63 -25.14 110.25
C ASN A 294 -7.84 -24.62 111.47
N GLU A 295 -7.59 -23.32 111.59
CA GLU A 295 -6.99 -22.70 112.78
C GLU A 295 -7.87 -22.88 114.02
N ASN A 296 -9.20 -22.72 113.89
CA ASN A 296 -10.15 -23.01 114.96
C ASN A 296 -10.17 -24.50 115.34
N LEU A 297 -10.10 -25.41 114.37
CA LEU A 297 -9.99 -26.85 114.62
C LEU A 297 -8.65 -27.24 115.25
N ILE A 298 -7.54 -26.59 114.88
CA ILE A 298 -6.22 -26.77 115.50
C ILE A 298 -6.25 -26.23 116.95
N ALA A 299 -6.89 -25.09 117.19
CA ALA A 299 -7.08 -24.55 118.54
C ALA A 299 -7.92 -25.51 119.41
N GLN A 300 -9.05 -26.02 118.90
CA GLN A 300 -9.87 -27.03 119.56
C GLN A 300 -9.12 -28.35 119.78
N HIS A 301 -8.31 -28.78 118.81
CA HIS A 301 -7.45 -29.96 118.95
C HIS A 301 -6.43 -29.76 120.07
N ASN A 302 -5.78 -28.60 120.13
CA ASN A 302 -4.79 -28.28 121.16
C ASN A 302 -5.44 -28.19 122.55
N THR A 303 -6.61 -27.58 122.70
CA THR A 303 -7.34 -27.60 123.98
C THR A 303 -7.75 -29.01 124.37
N ASN A 304 -8.23 -29.83 123.43
CA ASN A 304 -8.59 -31.23 123.69
C ASN A 304 -7.36 -32.08 124.02
N THR A 305 -6.20 -31.80 123.42
CA THR A 305 -4.91 -32.43 123.74
C THR A 305 -4.48 -32.05 125.15
N SER A 306 -4.53 -30.76 125.52
CA SER A 306 -4.25 -30.33 126.90
C SER A 306 -5.24 -30.95 127.91
N HIS A 307 -6.53 -31.05 127.58
CA HIS A 307 -7.50 -31.77 128.41
C HIS A 307 -7.14 -33.25 128.53
N MET A 308 -6.78 -33.92 127.43
CA MET A 308 -6.32 -35.32 127.43
C MET A 308 -5.05 -35.51 128.27
N GLU A 309 -4.07 -34.61 128.17
CA GLU A 309 -2.85 -34.62 129.00
C GLU A 309 -3.18 -34.45 130.50
N THR A 310 -4.09 -33.53 130.84
CA THR A 310 -4.54 -33.38 132.24
C THR A 310 -5.29 -34.62 132.74
N LEU A 311 -6.12 -35.26 131.90
CA LEU A 311 -6.79 -36.51 132.23
C LEU A 311 -5.80 -37.67 132.37
N GLN A 312 -4.79 -37.77 131.51
CA GLN A 312 -3.72 -38.76 131.62
C GLN A 312 -2.91 -38.56 132.91
N SER A 313 -2.60 -37.32 133.29
CA SER A 313 -1.94 -37.00 134.56
C SER A 313 -2.80 -37.35 135.78
N GLN A 314 -4.12 -37.14 135.70
CA GLN A 314 -5.08 -37.57 136.73
C GLN A 314 -5.16 -39.10 136.82
N ILE A 315 -5.26 -39.81 135.70
CA ILE A 315 -5.25 -41.28 135.63
C ILE A 315 -3.95 -41.81 136.25
N ALA A 316 -2.78 -41.30 135.85
CA ALA A 316 -1.50 -41.70 136.41
C ALA A 316 -1.36 -41.37 137.92
N SER A 317 -2.15 -40.45 138.46
CA SER A 317 -2.26 -40.24 139.91
C SER A 317 -3.13 -41.29 140.57
N VAL A 318 -4.30 -41.57 140.02
CA VAL A 318 -5.21 -42.62 140.52
C VAL A 318 -4.54 -44.00 140.45
N GLU A 319 -3.77 -44.30 139.41
CA GLU A 319 -2.98 -45.53 139.30
C GLU A 319 -1.91 -45.63 140.40
N ARG A 320 -1.24 -44.53 140.74
CA ARG A 320 -0.31 -44.48 141.89
C ARG A 320 -1.01 -44.68 143.23
N ASP A 321 -2.22 -44.13 143.40
CA ASP A 321 -3.02 -44.30 144.61
C ASP A 321 -3.53 -45.75 144.73
N VAL A 322 -3.95 -46.38 143.62
CA VAL A 322 -4.30 -47.81 143.55
C VAL A 322 -3.08 -48.68 143.89
N GLU A 323 -1.90 -48.40 143.34
CA GLU A 323 -0.67 -49.11 143.69
C GLU A 323 -0.31 -49.00 145.19
N MET A 324 -0.56 -47.86 145.84
CA MET A 324 -0.37 -47.74 147.29
C MET A 324 -1.39 -48.61 148.04
N VAL A 325 -2.68 -48.52 147.69
CA VAL A 325 -3.73 -49.32 148.33
C VAL A 325 -3.49 -50.82 148.13
N GLU A 326 -3.00 -51.26 146.98
CA GLU A 326 -2.60 -52.66 146.75
C GLU A 326 -1.41 -53.08 147.61
N LYS A 327 -0.41 -52.21 147.83
CA LYS A 327 0.72 -52.49 148.73
C LYS A 327 0.26 -52.58 150.20
N GLU A 328 -0.64 -51.70 150.63
CA GLU A 328 -1.26 -51.74 151.96
C GLU A 328 -2.10 -53.02 152.16
N ASN A 329 -2.95 -53.35 151.18
CA ASN A 329 -3.80 -54.53 151.23
C ASN A 329 -2.97 -55.83 151.24
N ASN A 330 -1.87 -55.89 150.48
CA ASN A 330 -0.90 -56.98 150.54
C ASN A 330 -0.20 -57.11 151.91
N MET A 331 0.06 -56.00 152.62
CA MET A 331 0.60 -56.06 153.99
C MET A 331 -0.44 -56.58 154.99
N ILE A 332 -1.70 -56.15 154.87
CA ILE A 332 -2.81 -56.67 155.69
C ILE A 332 -3.03 -58.16 155.41
N GLN A 333 -2.99 -58.59 154.16
CA GLN A 333 -3.15 -60.00 153.79
C GLN A 333 -2.04 -60.90 154.39
N LYS A 334 -0.80 -60.40 154.43
CA LYS A 334 0.34 -61.10 155.08
C LYS A 334 0.20 -61.17 156.61
N SER A 335 -0.32 -60.14 157.27
CA SER A 335 -0.54 -60.18 158.73
C SER A 335 -1.72 -61.10 159.13
N VAL A 336 -2.77 -61.15 158.31
CA VAL A 336 -3.86 -62.14 158.45
C VAL A 336 -3.34 -63.57 158.27
N GLN A 337 -2.44 -63.81 157.31
CA GLN A 337 -1.87 -65.13 157.09
C GLN A 337 -0.99 -65.60 158.26
N TYR A 338 -0.23 -64.69 158.88
CA TYR A 338 0.57 -64.99 160.08
C TYR A 338 -0.30 -65.34 161.30
N THR A 339 -1.39 -64.60 161.52
CA THR A 339 -2.31 -64.83 162.65
C THR A 339 -3.13 -66.12 162.50
N LEU A 340 -3.50 -66.53 161.28
CA LEU A 340 -4.10 -67.85 161.03
C LEU A 340 -3.17 -69.03 161.35
N GLN A 341 -1.85 -68.83 161.22
CA GLN A 341 -0.86 -69.89 161.47
C GLN A 341 -0.58 -70.08 162.99
N GLU A 342 -0.77 -69.04 163.80
CA GLU A 342 -0.74 -69.12 165.27
C GLU A 342 -1.98 -69.87 165.83
N VAL A 343 -3.17 -69.65 165.25
CA VAL A 343 -4.42 -70.29 165.71
C VAL A 343 -4.36 -71.82 165.59
N SER A 344 -3.86 -72.37 164.48
CA SER A 344 -3.79 -73.84 164.32
C SER A 344 -2.80 -74.53 165.27
N ARG A 345 -1.82 -73.80 165.81
CA ARG A 345 -0.95 -74.29 166.90
C ARG A 345 -1.69 -74.37 168.25
N ALA A 346 -2.63 -73.47 168.50
CA ALA A 346 -3.39 -73.43 169.76
C ALA A 346 -4.43 -74.56 169.88
N GLU A 347 -5.03 -75.00 168.77
CA GLU A 347 -6.07 -76.05 168.78
C GLU A 347 -5.54 -77.43 169.23
N VAL A 348 -4.29 -77.77 168.90
CA VAL A 348 -3.66 -79.03 169.34
C VAL A 348 -3.43 -79.04 170.85
N ALA A 349 -3.16 -77.89 171.48
CA ALA A 349 -2.95 -77.78 172.93
C ALA A 349 -4.25 -77.99 173.74
N LEU A 350 -5.40 -77.57 173.21
CA LEU A 350 -6.70 -77.71 173.90
C LEU A 350 -7.15 -79.18 174.08
N SER A 351 -6.67 -80.09 173.23
CA SER A 351 -6.90 -81.54 173.37
C SER A 351 -6.28 -82.10 174.68
N HIS A 352 -5.11 -81.60 175.09
CA HIS A 352 -4.44 -82.05 176.31
C HIS A 352 -5.09 -81.51 177.59
N PHE A 353 -5.58 -80.26 177.60
CA PHE A 353 -6.20 -79.66 178.79
C PHE A 353 -7.54 -80.32 179.19
N ARG A 354 -8.34 -80.80 178.22
CA ARG A 354 -9.62 -81.49 178.50
C ARG A 354 -9.45 -82.77 179.34
N ASN A 355 -8.28 -83.40 179.28
CA ASN A 355 -7.95 -84.58 180.09
C ASN A 355 -7.44 -84.26 181.50
N GLN A 356 -6.99 -83.02 181.78
CA GLN A 356 -6.62 -82.60 183.15
C GLN A 356 -7.84 -82.29 184.02
N VAL A 357 -8.93 -81.75 183.47
CA VAL A 357 -10.18 -81.47 184.21
C VAL A 357 -10.79 -82.73 184.84
N LYS A 358 -10.54 -83.92 184.27
CA LYS A 358 -10.93 -85.21 184.88
C LYS A 358 -10.22 -85.51 186.21
N ARG A 359 -9.09 -84.86 186.52
CA ARG A 359 -8.40 -84.97 187.83
C ARG A 359 -8.94 -84.00 188.88
N ALA A 360 -9.46 -82.84 188.48
CA ALA A 360 -10.11 -81.89 189.40
C ALA A 360 -11.33 -82.50 190.12
N ARG A 361 -12.00 -83.49 189.50
CA ARG A 361 -13.07 -84.28 190.14
C ARG A 361 -12.63 -85.08 191.39
N LYS A 362 -11.34 -85.38 191.57
CA LYS A 362 -10.86 -86.23 192.69
C LYS A 362 -10.43 -85.49 193.96
N LEU A 363 -10.30 -84.15 193.92
CA LEU A 363 -9.90 -83.35 195.09
C LEU A 363 -11.11 -82.78 195.85
N ASN A 364 -12.17 -82.37 195.15
CA ASN A 364 -13.39 -81.86 195.79
C ASN A 364 -14.18 -82.96 196.55
N GLU A 365 -13.88 -84.23 196.28
CA GLU A 365 -14.52 -85.40 196.90
C GLU A 365 -13.88 -85.80 198.24
N GLN A 366 -12.79 -85.13 198.67
CA GLN A 366 -12.20 -85.30 199.99
C GLN A 366 -12.74 -84.29 201.03
N CYS A 367 -13.22 -83.11 200.62
CA CYS A 367 -13.84 -82.15 201.55
C CYS A 367 -15.25 -82.56 202.03
N LYS A 368 -16.01 -83.34 201.25
CA LYS A 368 -17.28 -83.95 201.71
C LYS A 368 -17.15 -84.68 203.05
N ARG A 369 -16.00 -85.32 203.29
CA ARG A 369 -15.74 -86.18 204.45
C ARG A 369 -15.56 -85.46 205.79
N LYS A 370 -15.56 -84.13 205.83
CA LYS A 370 -15.50 -83.35 207.08
C LYS A 370 -16.79 -82.62 207.45
N GLU A 371 -17.69 -82.39 206.51
CA GLU A 371 -19.04 -81.88 206.81
C GLU A 371 -20.01 -83.03 207.17
N GLU A 372 -19.74 -84.25 206.71
CA GLU A 372 -20.43 -85.49 207.13
C GLU A 372 -20.23 -85.83 208.62
N GLU A 373 -19.17 -85.33 209.29
CA GLU A 373 -18.96 -85.53 210.75
C GLU A 373 -19.87 -84.65 211.64
N LEU A 374 -20.68 -83.73 211.06
CA LEU A 374 -21.68 -82.94 211.79
C LEU A 374 -23.14 -83.31 211.47
N GLU A 375 -23.37 -84.33 210.63
CA GLU A 375 -24.70 -84.90 210.34
C GLU A 375 -25.39 -85.54 211.58
N GLN A 376 -24.65 -85.69 212.70
CA GLN A 376 -24.98 -86.64 213.77
C GLN A 376 -25.47 -86.02 215.10
N VAL A 377 -25.50 -84.69 215.28
CA VAL A 377 -26.07 -84.06 216.50
C VAL A 377 -27.52 -83.58 216.31
N GLN A 378 -27.94 -83.21 215.09
CA GLN A 378 -29.34 -82.82 214.83
C GLN A 378 -30.25 -83.99 214.38
N ASN A 379 -29.69 -85.12 213.93
CA ASN A 379 -30.47 -86.30 213.55
C ASN A 379 -31.29 -86.90 214.73
N ASP A 380 -30.73 -86.95 215.95
CA ASP A 380 -31.17 -87.95 216.95
C ASP A 380 -31.71 -87.43 218.30
N THR A 381 -32.07 -86.15 218.43
CA THR A 381 -32.79 -85.64 219.63
C THR A 381 -34.32 -85.55 219.45
N ALA A 382 -34.84 -85.06 218.32
CA ALA A 382 -36.30 -84.96 218.10
C ALA A 382 -36.93 -86.22 217.46
N ARG A 383 -36.11 -87.09 216.86
CA ARG A 383 -36.48 -88.44 216.39
C ARG A 383 -36.99 -89.36 217.50
N LYS A 384 -36.68 -89.04 218.76
CA LYS A 384 -37.15 -89.75 219.96
C LYS A 384 -38.07 -88.92 220.84
N LYS A 385 -38.57 -87.77 220.34
CA LYS A 385 -39.72 -87.11 220.95
C LYS A 385 -41.05 -87.73 220.51
N VAL A 386 -41.14 -89.03 220.78
CA VAL A 386 -42.35 -89.63 221.35
C VAL A 386 -43.38 -90.25 220.37
N GLU A 387 -42.90 -90.82 219.25
CA GLU A 387 -43.38 -92.18 218.89
C GLU A 387 -42.97 -93.22 219.96
N ALA A 388 -42.03 -92.86 220.84
CA ALA A 388 -41.72 -93.53 222.10
C ALA A 388 -42.87 -93.54 223.15
N LEU A 389 -44.07 -93.02 222.86
CA LEU A 389 -45.27 -93.31 223.67
C LEU A 389 -46.30 -94.23 223.00
N GLU A 390 -46.38 -94.33 221.67
CA GLU A 390 -47.43 -95.13 221.00
C GLU A 390 -46.92 -96.23 220.04
N LEU A 391 -45.65 -96.21 219.62
CA LEU A 391 -44.92 -97.39 219.13
C LEU A 391 -43.92 -97.93 220.19
N LYS A 392 -44.00 -97.37 221.41
CA LYS A 392 -44.44 -98.11 222.60
C LYS A 392 -45.98 -98.34 222.52
N ALA A 393 -46.47 -99.15 221.60
CA ALA A 393 -46.03 -100.51 221.43
C ALA A 393 -45.99 -100.85 219.93
N ARG A 394 -44.97 -101.57 219.46
CA ARG A 394 -44.94 -103.01 219.67
C ARG A 394 -46.35 -103.62 219.47
N HIS A 395 -46.57 -104.53 218.53
CA HIS A 395 -45.70 -105.70 218.38
C HIS A 395 -45.38 -106.38 219.74
N THR A 396 -46.26 -106.20 220.74
CA THR A 396 -46.78 -107.26 221.60
C THR A 396 -48.11 -107.68 220.99
N GLY A 397 -48.18 -107.82 219.68
CA GLY A 397 -47.74 -109.06 219.04
C GLY A 397 -49.00 -109.69 218.46
N LEU A 398 -49.79 -108.81 217.87
CA LEU A 398 -51.22 -108.90 217.65
C LEU A 398 -51.46 -108.00 216.44
N GLN A 399 -51.72 -108.53 215.25
CA GLN A 399 -51.78 -109.93 214.85
C GLN A 399 -51.53 -109.88 213.32
N GLU A 400 -50.64 -110.65 212.68
CA GLU A 400 -50.43 -112.11 212.67
C GLU A 400 -51.68 -112.88 212.21
N ASP A 401 -52.85 -112.54 212.78
CA ASP A 401 -54.15 -112.65 212.13
C ASP A 401 -54.44 -111.28 211.44
N LEU A 402 -54.45 -111.10 210.12
CA LEU A 402 -55.14 -111.95 209.18
C LEU A 402 -54.70 -111.71 207.72
N THR A 403 -53.51 -112.22 207.40
CA THR A 403 -53.08 -112.63 206.04
C THR A 403 -54.11 -113.53 205.32
N ARG A 404 -55.15 -114.01 206.00
CA ARG A 404 -56.27 -114.78 205.45
C ARG A 404 -57.24 -113.95 204.59
N VAL A 405 -57.26 -112.62 204.69
CA VAL A 405 -58.07 -111.73 203.80
C VAL A 405 -57.39 -111.45 202.44
N GLN A 406 -56.15 -111.92 202.26
CA GLN A 406 -55.47 -112.01 200.95
C GLN A 406 -56.19 -112.93 199.93
N LYS A 407 -57.40 -113.45 200.24
CA LYS A 407 -58.14 -114.45 199.45
C LYS A 407 -59.65 -114.22 199.33
N ALA A 408 -60.21 -113.13 199.89
CA ALA A 408 -61.67 -112.95 200.02
C ALA A 408 -62.31 -111.90 199.09
N LEU A 409 -61.53 -111.09 198.35
CA LEU A 409 -62.10 -110.09 197.43
C LEU A 409 -61.49 -110.02 196.01
N VAL A 410 -60.61 -110.97 195.70
CA VAL A 410 -60.50 -111.56 194.35
C VAL A 410 -61.85 -112.17 193.90
N GLU A 411 -62.84 -112.25 194.80
CA GLU A 411 -64.25 -112.53 194.51
C GLU A 411 -65.12 -111.27 194.24
N LYS A 412 -64.64 -110.03 194.42
CA LYS A 412 -65.25 -108.82 193.80
C LYS A 412 -64.48 -108.26 192.60
N GLU A 413 -63.35 -108.85 192.25
CA GLU A 413 -62.93 -109.04 190.85
C GLU A 413 -63.92 -109.93 190.05
N LYS A 414 -65.14 -110.16 190.56
CA LYS A 414 -66.32 -110.66 189.84
C LYS A 414 -67.62 -109.86 190.10
N LEU A 415 -67.57 -108.79 190.91
CA LEU A 415 -68.78 -108.06 191.36
C LEU A 415 -68.75 -106.55 191.06
N VAL A 416 -67.59 -105.97 190.73
CA VAL A 416 -67.53 -104.63 190.09
C VAL A 416 -67.50 -104.77 188.57
N ASP A 417 -67.15 -105.93 188.01
CA ASP A 417 -67.55 -106.29 186.64
C ASP A 417 -69.08 -106.44 186.47
N GLN A 418 -69.84 -106.40 187.58
CA GLN A 418 -71.31 -106.28 187.58
C GLN A 418 -71.81 -104.84 187.84
N TYR A 419 -70.94 -103.96 188.38
CA TYR A 419 -71.15 -102.52 188.62
C TYR A 419 -69.94 -101.75 188.04
N GLU A 420 -69.84 -101.44 186.75
CA GLU A 420 -70.91 -100.87 185.94
C GLU A 420 -70.86 -101.37 184.50
N ALA A 421 -71.11 -102.68 184.37
CA ALA A 421 -71.95 -103.20 183.28
C ALA A 421 -73.31 -102.46 183.20
N GLU A 422 -73.65 -101.61 184.19
CA GLU A 422 -74.74 -100.64 184.19
C GLU A 422 -74.42 -99.26 183.56
N ILE A 423 -73.15 -98.89 183.28
CA ILE A 423 -72.80 -97.74 182.39
C ILE A 423 -72.31 -98.21 181.01
N LYS A 424 -71.85 -99.47 180.91
CA LYS A 424 -72.10 -100.25 179.69
C LYS A 424 -73.59 -100.61 179.49
N LYS A 425 -74.48 -100.17 180.40
CA LYS A 425 -75.88 -99.82 180.13
C LYS A 425 -76.11 -98.28 180.06
N GLY A 426 -75.24 -97.59 179.30
CA GLY A 426 -75.59 -96.43 178.46
C GLY A 426 -75.29 -96.55 176.93
N HIS A 427 -75.24 -97.70 176.25
CA HIS A 427 -75.96 -98.93 176.62
C HIS A 427 -75.49 -100.31 176.12
N ILE A 428 -74.39 -100.43 175.37
CA ILE A 428 -74.42 -101.38 174.25
C ILE A 428 -75.56 -100.92 173.33
N GLU A 429 -75.35 -99.80 172.64
CA GLU A 429 -74.69 -99.91 171.33
C GLU A 429 -73.17 -100.14 171.37
N ILE A 430 -72.40 -99.60 172.34
CA ILE A 430 -71.00 -100.02 172.62
C ILE A 430 -70.90 -101.40 173.33
N ASP A 431 -70.98 -102.49 172.55
CA ASP A 431 -70.17 -103.72 172.71
C ASP A 431 -70.59 -104.81 171.71
N LYS A 432 -71.89 -104.98 171.42
CA LYS A 432 -72.43 -106.19 170.74
C LYS A 432 -72.53 -106.14 169.21
N LYS A 433 -71.63 -105.39 168.59
CA LYS A 433 -70.87 -105.81 167.40
C LYS A 433 -69.43 -105.31 167.54
N GLN A 434 -68.49 -105.98 168.19
CA GLN A 434 -68.29 -107.42 168.46
C GLN A 434 -68.33 -108.33 167.24
N GLN A 435 -67.39 -109.27 167.28
CA GLN A 435 -67.19 -110.38 166.36
C GLN A 435 -66.60 -109.98 164.99
N LEU A 436 -65.51 -110.68 164.65
CA LEU A 436 -65.25 -111.18 163.30
C LEU A 436 -64.52 -110.31 162.25
N VAL A 437 -63.53 -109.48 162.61
CA VAL A 437 -62.52 -108.99 161.62
C VAL A 437 -61.07 -109.38 161.97
N GLU A 438 -60.85 -110.12 163.06
CA GLU A 438 -59.68 -111.03 163.18
C GLU A 438 -59.88 -112.32 162.35
N LYS A 439 -60.87 -112.32 161.44
CA LYS A 439 -61.00 -113.27 160.35
C LYS A 439 -61.04 -112.52 159.03
N LEU A 440 -59.89 -112.61 158.37
CA LEU A 440 -59.52 -112.32 156.97
C LEU A 440 -58.37 -111.29 156.99
N ASN A 441 -57.09 -111.65 157.06
CA ASN A 441 -56.39 -112.90 156.75
C ASN A 441 -56.98 -113.73 155.59
N LYS A 442 -57.43 -113.03 154.55
CA LYS A 442 -57.25 -113.42 153.16
C LYS A 442 -57.68 -112.28 152.25
N GLU A 443 -56.66 -111.73 151.59
CA GLU A 443 -56.75 -111.12 150.26
C GLU A 443 -57.53 -109.79 150.21
N TYR A 444 -57.10 -108.94 149.29
CA TYR A 444 -57.71 -107.66 148.94
C TYR A 444 -57.93 -106.63 150.06
N ASP A 445 -57.16 -105.56 149.87
CA ASP A 445 -57.62 -104.20 150.01
C ASP A 445 -57.72 -103.52 151.39
N GLU A 446 -57.52 -102.22 151.24
CA GLU A 446 -57.97 -101.14 152.07
C GLU A 446 -57.31 -101.00 153.45
N ARG A 447 -56.27 -100.18 153.52
CA ARG A 447 -56.27 -98.69 153.44
C ARG A 447 -56.74 -98.05 154.74
N ARG A 448 -56.22 -96.83 154.89
CA ARG A 448 -56.64 -95.77 155.81
C ARG A 448 -56.29 -96.02 157.27
N SER A 449 -55.97 -94.99 158.02
CA SER A 449 -55.67 -93.56 157.80
C SER A 449 -55.77 -92.95 159.20
N LYS A 450 -55.01 -91.88 159.44
CA LYS A 450 -55.34 -90.74 160.31
C LYS A 450 -54.05 -89.90 160.36
N PHE A 451 -53.79 -88.98 159.44
CA PHE A 451 -54.68 -88.39 158.42
C PHE A 451 -54.03 -88.40 157.02
N ASP A 452 -54.71 -89.06 156.09
CA ASP A 452 -54.69 -88.85 154.64
C ASP A 452 -56.08 -89.26 154.10
N ASP A 453 -56.49 -88.71 152.95
CA ASP A 453 -57.89 -88.58 152.47
C ASP A 453 -58.75 -87.60 153.31
N GLU A 454 -59.77 -86.90 152.79
CA GLU A 454 -60.54 -87.12 151.55
C GLU A 454 -61.14 -85.81 150.99
N GLY A 455 -61.51 -85.79 149.69
CA GLY A 455 -61.97 -84.59 148.97
C GLY A 455 -60.85 -84.01 148.09
N SER A 456 -60.44 -84.69 147.02
CA SER A 456 -61.20 -84.83 145.76
C SER A 456 -61.66 -83.49 145.20
N GLY A 457 -61.40 -83.26 143.91
CA GLY A 457 -61.64 -81.98 143.25
C GLY A 457 -63.11 -81.52 143.22
N PRO A 458 -63.38 -80.31 142.70
CA PRO A 458 -62.84 -79.91 141.39
C PRO A 458 -62.23 -78.49 141.40
N LEU A 459 -62.32 -77.83 140.25
CA LEU A 459 -62.20 -76.39 140.03
C LEU A 459 -62.85 -75.53 141.14
N GLU A 460 -62.51 -74.23 141.10
CA GLU A 460 -63.07 -73.18 141.96
C GLU A 460 -62.55 -73.27 143.42
N ALA A 461 -62.47 -72.22 144.23
CA ALA A 461 -62.79 -70.81 144.03
C ALA A 461 -61.84 -70.00 144.97
N LYS A 462 -61.17 -68.92 144.53
CA LYS A 462 -61.71 -67.55 144.36
C LYS A 462 -61.51 -66.68 145.61
N ILE A 463 -61.10 -65.41 145.38
CA ILE A 463 -61.17 -64.27 146.33
C ILE A 463 -60.20 -64.37 147.53
N LYS A 464 -59.43 -63.36 147.95
CA LYS A 464 -59.07 -61.98 147.52
C LYS A 464 -57.64 -61.75 148.07
N GLY A 465 -56.76 -60.91 147.55
CA GLY A 465 -56.91 -59.84 146.56
C GLY A 465 -56.43 -58.49 147.13
N MET A 466 -56.00 -57.59 146.23
CA MET A 466 -55.63 -56.18 146.46
C MET A 466 -54.19 -55.91 146.99
N ARG A 467 -53.46 -54.87 146.54
CA ARG A 467 -53.69 -53.88 145.44
C ARG A 467 -52.33 -53.26 145.02
N SER A 468 -51.98 -53.24 143.73
CA SER A 468 -51.98 -52.08 142.77
C SER A 468 -50.79 -51.11 142.92
N ARG A 469 -50.22 -50.45 141.89
CA ARG A 469 -50.69 -49.76 140.64
C ARG A 469 -49.48 -49.63 139.67
N ILE A 470 -49.53 -49.31 138.36
CA ILE A 470 -50.56 -49.25 137.27
C ILE A 470 -49.78 -49.38 135.90
N PRO A 471 -50.42 -49.64 134.73
CA PRO A 471 -49.74 -50.09 133.49
C PRO A 471 -49.76 -49.04 132.33
N GLU A 472 -49.55 -49.32 131.02
CA GLU A 472 -50.44 -50.04 130.06
C GLU A 472 -49.71 -50.69 128.83
N VAL A 473 -50.47 -51.21 127.85
CA VAL A 473 -50.34 -52.61 127.37
C VAL A 473 -50.71 -52.83 125.86
N LYS A 474 -50.26 -53.96 125.27
CA LYS A 474 -50.60 -54.49 123.92
C LYS A 474 -51.88 -55.36 123.93
N HIS A 475 -52.43 -55.78 122.77
CA HIS A 475 -53.13 -57.10 122.53
C HIS A 475 -53.78 -57.15 121.11
N THR A 476 -54.32 -58.26 120.55
CA THR A 476 -53.81 -59.64 120.23
C THR A 476 -54.74 -60.33 119.19
N ASN A 477 -54.36 -61.55 118.78
CA ASN A 477 -54.95 -62.50 117.81
C ASN A 477 -56.46 -62.91 117.86
N GLU A 478 -56.87 -63.62 116.78
CA GLU A 478 -57.72 -64.85 116.71
C GLU A 478 -59.26 -64.85 116.89
N GLY A 479 -59.98 -65.20 115.81
CA GLY A 479 -60.76 -66.46 115.68
C GLY A 479 -62.24 -66.58 116.14
N GLN A 480 -63.16 -66.88 115.19
CA GLN A 480 -64.43 -67.67 115.33
C GLN A 480 -65.05 -67.92 113.93
N HIS A 481 -65.26 -69.16 113.45
CA HIS A 481 -66.50 -70.00 113.52
C HIS A 481 -67.81 -69.28 113.06
N GLN A 482 -68.66 -69.84 112.16
CA GLN A 482 -69.52 -71.02 112.39
C GLN A 482 -70.18 -71.59 111.11
N GLU A 483 -70.79 -72.78 111.22
CA GLU A 483 -71.40 -73.62 110.15
C GLU A 483 -72.87 -73.30 109.77
N ARG A 484 -73.31 -73.84 108.61
CA ARG A 484 -74.61 -74.49 108.24
C ARG A 484 -74.51 -74.83 106.73
N GLY A 485 -74.78 -76.02 106.19
CA GLY A 485 -75.95 -76.90 106.33
C GLY A 485 -77.10 -76.39 105.42
N CYS A 486 -77.70 -77.11 104.46
CA CYS A 486 -77.59 -78.51 103.98
C CYS A 486 -78.13 -78.65 102.53
N ALA A 487 -77.84 -79.80 101.89
CA ALA A 487 -78.67 -80.55 100.91
C ALA A 487 -79.35 -79.85 99.69
N THR A 488 -78.95 -80.26 98.47
CA THR A 488 -79.75 -80.88 97.36
C THR A 488 -79.02 -80.65 96.01
N PHE A 489 -78.58 -81.69 95.29
CA PHE A 489 -79.30 -82.57 94.34
C PHE A 489 -79.25 -82.03 92.88
N VAL A 490 -78.99 -82.95 91.91
CA VAL A 490 -79.18 -82.82 90.43
C VAL A 490 -78.03 -82.27 89.52
N LYS A 491 -77.59 -83.15 88.59
CA LYS A 491 -76.99 -82.95 87.23
C LYS A 491 -75.64 -82.24 87.02
N ARG A 492 -74.61 -83.08 87.09
CA ARG A 492 -73.63 -83.36 86.01
C ARG A 492 -74.15 -83.07 84.57
N ARG A 493 -73.78 -81.94 83.92
CA ARG A 493 -73.61 -81.86 82.44
C ARG A 493 -72.87 -80.64 81.80
N LEU A 494 -72.32 -79.66 82.53
CA LEU A 494 -71.70 -78.45 81.91
C LEU A 494 -70.40 -77.99 82.59
N SER A 495 -69.28 -78.70 82.38
CA SER A 495 -67.95 -78.27 82.90
C SER A 495 -66.75 -78.53 81.98
N ALA A 496 -66.94 -79.14 80.80
CA ALA A 496 -65.84 -79.54 79.91
C ALA A 496 -65.51 -78.53 78.78
N ALA A 497 -66.30 -77.46 78.60
CA ALA A 497 -66.11 -76.49 77.51
C ALA A 497 -65.49 -75.15 77.94
N TYR A 498 -65.62 -74.76 79.21
CA TYR A 498 -65.16 -73.45 79.68
C TYR A 498 -63.64 -73.41 80.01
N VAL A 499 -63.06 -74.56 80.38
CA VAL A 499 -61.66 -74.67 80.82
C VAL A 499 -60.67 -74.63 79.63
N THR A 500 -61.04 -75.16 78.47
CA THR A 500 -60.24 -75.09 77.23
C THR A 500 -60.23 -73.70 76.58
N VAL A 501 -61.30 -72.92 76.77
CA VAL A 501 -61.34 -71.53 76.28
C VAL A 501 -60.48 -70.62 77.17
N LEU A 502 -60.57 -70.76 78.50
CA LEU A 502 -59.80 -69.93 79.44
C LEU A 502 -58.27 -70.16 79.38
N SER A 503 -57.81 -71.34 78.98
CA SER A 503 -56.37 -71.61 78.79
C SER A 503 -55.82 -71.15 77.43
N THR A 504 -56.67 -70.92 76.42
CA THR A 504 -56.24 -70.50 75.08
C THR A 504 -56.24 -68.98 74.88
N LEU A 505 -57.07 -68.22 75.62
CA LEU A 505 -57.07 -66.74 75.56
C LEU A 505 -55.70 -66.09 75.88
N PRO A 506 -54.95 -66.49 76.92
CA PRO A 506 -53.65 -65.86 77.23
C PRO A 506 -52.63 -66.04 76.10
N ALA A 507 -52.62 -67.21 75.45
CA ALA A 507 -51.76 -67.49 74.31
C ALA A 507 -52.14 -66.64 73.07
N GLN A 508 -53.44 -66.47 72.81
CA GLN A 508 -53.92 -65.59 71.73
C GLN A 508 -53.58 -64.11 72.00
N ILE A 509 -53.65 -63.66 73.26
CA ILE A 509 -53.26 -62.29 73.65
C ILE A 509 -51.75 -62.08 73.48
N SER A 510 -50.91 -63.07 73.82
CA SER A 510 -49.46 -62.99 73.55
C SER A 510 -49.20 -62.89 72.06
N ALA A 511 -49.74 -63.80 71.26
CA ALA A 511 -49.58 -63.80 69.80
C ALA A 511 -50.04 -62.48 69.16
N LYS A 512 -51.11 -61.85 69.65
CA LYS A 512 -51.57 -60.54 69.18
C LYS A 512 -50.65 -59.39 69.61
N LYS A 513 -50.01 -59.46 70.78
CA LYS A 513 -48.97 -58.49 71.18
C LYS A 513 -47.70 -58.63 70.34
N ASP A 514 -47.32 -59.86 70.01
CA ASP A 514 -46.16 -60.14 69.15
C ASP A 514 -46.42 -59.66 67.71
N GLU A 515 -47.62 -59.91 67.17
CA GLU A 515 -48.07 -59.37 65.87
C GLU A 515 -48.13 -57.83 65.87
N GLN A 516 -48.55 -57.21 66.98
CA GLN A 516 -48.53 -55.76 67.17
C GLN A 516 -47.10 -55.20 67.22
N LEU A 517 -46.17 -55.86 67.91
CA LEU A 517 -44.74 -55.49 67.95
C LEU A 517 -44.10 -55.59 66.56
N ILE A 518 -44.33 -56.69 65.84
CA ILE A 518 -43.87 -56.87 64.46
C ILE A 518 -44.45 -55.76 63.55
N SER A 519 -45.72 -55.42 63.72
CA SER A 519 -46.38 -54.35 62.94
C SER A 519 -45.84 -52.96 63.28
N GLN A 520 -45.57 -52.67 64.55
CA GLN A 520 -44.92 -51.42 64.99
C GLN A 520 -43.49 -51.32 64.45
N GLN A 521 -42.73 -52.41 64.45
CA GLN A 521 -41.37 -52.42 63.93
C GLN A 521 -41.32 -52.32 62.40
N LYS A 522 -42.27 -52.95 61.68
CA LYS A 522 -42.49 -52.70 60.24
C LYS A 522 -42.83 -51.23 59.97
N ARG A 523 -43.72 -50.63 60.77
CA ARG A 523 -44.06 -49.20 60.65
C ARG A 523 -42.82 -48.32 60.83
N ILE A 524 -41.99 -48.56 61.85
CA ILE A 524 -40.75 -47.81 62.10
C ILE A 524 -39.79 -47.89 60.92
N ARG A 525 -39.57 -49.10 60.37
CA ARG A 525 -38.73 -49.30 59.16
C ARG A 525 -39.26 -48.50 57.97
N LEU A 526 -40.55 -48.68 57.62
CA LEU A 526 -41.18 -47.97 56.51
C LEU A 526 -41.14 -46.44 56.70
N THR A 527 -41.34 -45.92 57.92
CA THR A 527 -41.20 -44.48 58.17
C THR A 527 -39.76 -43.99 58.03
N SER A 528 -38.77 -44.83 58.34
CA SER A 528 -37.35 -44.51 58.13
C SER A 528 -36.98 -44.52 56.66
N GLU A 529 -37.47 -45.49 55.89
CA GLU A 529 -37.29 -45.57 54.43
C GLU A 529 -37.96 -44.39 53.72
N ILE A 530 -39.20 -44.04 54.10
CA ILE A 530 -39.90 -42.84 53.60
C ILE A 530 -39.11 -41.56 53.95
N ALA A 531 -38.54 -41.46 55.16
CA ALA A 531 -37.73 -40.31 55.55
C ALA A 531 -36.45 -40.19 54.71
N LEU A 532 -35.73 -41.29 54.46
CA LEU A 532 -34.56 -41.33 53.58
C LEU A 532 -34.91 -40.94 52.14
N ASN A 533 -35.92 -41.59 51.55
CA ASN A 533 -36.38 -41.25 50.20
C ASN A 533 -36.83 -39.78 50.10
N SER A 534 -37.44 -39.21 51.15
CA SER A 534 -37.82 -37.80 51.18
C SER A 534 -36.62 -36.84 51.26
N LYS A 535 -35.49 -37.28 51.83
CA LYS A 535 -34.23 -36.55 51.85
C LYS A 535 -33.56 -36.60 50.48
N GLU A 536 -33.48 -37.77 49.87
CA GLU A 536 -32.96 -37.97 48.50
C GLU A 536 -33.75 -37.14 47.48
N ILE A 537 -35.09 -37.14 47.56
CA ILE A 537 -35.95 -36.30 46.70
C ILE A 537 -35.63 -34.80 46.89
N LYS A 538 -35.37 -34.34 48.12
CA LYS A 538 -34.99 -32.93 48.37
C LYS A 538 -33.60 -32.60 47.82
N GLU A 539 -32.65 -33.52 47.93
CA GLU A 539 -31.30 -33.37 47.37
C GLU A 539 -31.33 -33.31 45.84
N MET A 540 -32.11 -34.20 45.20
CA MET A 540 -32.36 -34.18 43.75
C MET A 540 -33.10 -32.91 43.30
N GLN A 541 -34.05 -32.41 44.10
CA GLN A 541 -34.71 -31.12 43.84
C GLN A 541 -33.77 -29.91 44.00
N GLY A 542 -32.74 -30.02 44.85
CA GLY A 542 -31.63 -29.06 44.93
C GLY A 542 -30.83 -29.07 43.63
N ALA A 543 -30.27 -30.22 43.26
CA ALA A 543 -29.49 -30.39 42.04
C ALA A 543 -30.24 -29.93 40.76
N ILE A 544 -31.54 -30.20 40.66
CA ILE A 544 -32.37 -29.72 39.53
C ILE A 544 -32.53 -28.19 39.53
N LYS A 545 -32.58 -27.53 40.70
CA LYS A 545 -32.60 -26.06 40.77
C LYS A 545 -31.24 -25.49 40.36
N ASP A 546 -30.16 -26.07 40.85
CA ASP A 546 -28.79 -25.65 40.53
C ASP A 546 -28.55 -25.77 39.02
N MET A 547 -28.85 -26.93 38.42
CA MET A 547 -28.82 -27.14 36.95
C MET A 547 -29.70 -26.15 36.18
N ARG A 548 -30.86 -25.73 36.72
CA ARG A 548 -31.70 -24.71 36.07
C ARG A 548 -31.07 -23.31 36.13
N THR A 549 -30.37 -22.98 37.21
CA THR A 549 -29.62 -21.72 37.30
C THR A 549 -28.41 -21.73 36.37
N GLU A 550 -27.68 -22.83 36.28
CA GLU A 550 -26.60 -23.03 35.31
C GLU A 550 -27.12 -22.94 33.88
N MET A 551 -28.22 -23.63 33.54
CA MET A 551 -28.85 -23.54 32.22
C MET A 551 -29.27 -22.11 31.86
N SER A 552 -29.80 -21.35 32.82
CA SER A 552 -30.13 -19.93 32.62
C SER A 552 -28.87 -19.09 32.35
N TRP A 553 -27.79 -19.33 33.10
CA TRP A 553 -26.51 -18.65 32.92
C TRP A 553 -25.83 -19.00 31.58
N VAL A 554 -25.83 -20.27 31.20
CA VAL A 554 -25.36 -20.74 29.88
C VAL A 554 -26.18 -20.10 28.75
N ASN A 555 -27.50 -20.04 28.88
CA ASN A 555 -28.35 -19.36 27.88
C ASN A 555 -28.05 -17.85 27.79
N GLN A 556 -27.79 -17.17 28.91
CA GLN A 556 -27.34 -15.77 28.90
C GLN A 556 -25.96 -15.59 28.25
N LEU A 557 -25.04 -16.55 28.44
CA LEU A 557 -23.76 -16.56 27.73
C LEU A 557 -23.91 -16.80 26.23
N ILE A 558 -24.79 -17.71 25.82
CA ILE A 558 -25.11 -17.97 24.41
C ILE A 558 -25.66 -16.68 23.74
N VAL A 559 -26.60 -15.98 24.38
CA VAL A 559 -27.12 -14.70 23.88
C VAL A 559 -26.01 -13.65 23.77
N LYS A 560 -25.20 -13.46 24.82
CA LYS A 560 -24.06 -12.51 24.78
C LYS A 560 -23.00 -12.86 23.75
N GLN A 561 -22.80 -14.15 23.48
CA GLN A 561 -21.87 -14.62 22.46
C GLN A 561 -22.44 -14.39 21.05
N ALA A 562 -23.74 -14.61 20.84
CA ALA A 562 -24.42 -14.29 19.59
C ALA A 562 -24.43 -12.77 19.30
N GLU A 563 -24.65 -11.93 20.32
CA GLU A 563 -24.53 -10.46 20.20
C GLU A 563 -23.13 -10.04 19.76
N LYS A 564 -22.08 -10.59 20.40
CA LYS A 564 -20.68 -10.32 20.03
C LYS A 564 -20.31 -10.83 18.64
N GLN A 565 -20.82 -12.01 18.26
CA GLN A 565 -20.61 -12.53 16.92
C GLN A 565 -21.28 -11.62 15.90
N GLN A 566 -22.49 -11.13 16.16
CA GLN A 566 -23.18 -10.18 15.28
C GLN A 566 -22.46 -8.83 15.19
N THR A 567 -21.81 -8.34 16.27
CA THR A 567 -20.96 -7.14 16.17
C THR A 567 -19.73 -7.38 15.30
N TYR A 568 -19.03 -8.51 15.47
CA TYR A 568 -17.88 -8.85 14.62
C TYR A 568 -18.28 -9.07 13.15
N GLU A 569 -19.44 -9.65 12.87
CA GLU A 569 -19.98 -9.81 11.52
C GLU A 569 -20.27 -8.44 10.87
N ARG A 570 -20.87 -7.50 11.61
CA ARG A 570 -21.09 -6.11 11.14
C ARG A 570 -19.77 -5.36 10.92
N GLU A 571 -18.81 -5.47 11.84
CA GLU A 571 -17.49 -4.86 11.70
C GLU A 571 -16.74 -5.43 10.50
N THR A 572 -16.81 -6.75 10.28
CA THR A 572 -16.20 -7.41 9.11
C THR A 572 -16.86 -6.96 7.81
N GLN A 573 -18.19 -6.81 7.79
CA GLN A 573 -18.91 -6.26 6.63
C GLN A 573 -18.56 -4.79 6.36
N SER A 574 -18.43 -3.96 7.40
CA SER A 574 -17.99 -2.56 7.28
C SER A 574 -16.56 -2.48 6.73
N LEU A 575 -15.63 -3.26 7.28
CA LEU A 575 -14.24 -3.31 6.81
C LEU A 575 -14.16 -3.82 5.36
N ALA A 576 -14.93 -4.84 4.99
CA ALA A 576 -15.00 -5.31 3.61
C ALA A 576 -15.54 -4.24 2.65
N HIS A 577 -16.51 -3.43 3.09
CA HIS A 577 -17.01 -2.29 2.32
C HIS A 577 -15.95 -1.18 2.18
N ASP A 578 -15.29 -0.80 3.27
CA ASP A 578 -14.21 0.19 3.27
C ASP A 578 -13.03 -0.23 2.40
N PHE A 579 -12.65 -1.52 2.43
CA PHE A 579 -11.65 -2.08 1.52
C PHE A 579 -12.13 -2.04 0.07
N GLY A 580 -13.40 -2.34 -0.21
CA GLY A 580 -13.98 -2.21 -1.55
C GLY A 580 -13.93 -0.77 -2.09
N ILE A 581 -14.22 0.23 -1.26
CA ILE A 581 -14.10 1.65 -1.62
C ILE A 581 -12.64 1.99 -1.94
N ARG A 582 -11.69 1.64 -1.05
CA ARG A 582 -10.26 1.92 -1.27
C ARG A 582 -9.72 1.23 -2.52
N MET A 583 -10.15 0.00 -2.82
CA MET A 583 -9.78 -0.69 -4.05
C MET A 583 -10.27 0.07 -5.28
N ALA A 584 -11.53 0.53 -5.30
CA ALA A 584 -12.07 1.34 -6.40
C ALA A 584 -11.36 2.71 -6.54
N GLU A 585 -10.95 3.33 -5.43
CA GLU A 585 -10.11 4.54 -5.44
C GLU A 585 -8.72 4.27 -6.02
N HIS A 586 -8.09 3.16 -5.65
CA HIS A 586 -6.80 2.74 -6.21
C HIS A 586 -6.89 2.39 -7.69
N GLU A 587 -7.89 1.60 -8.12
CA GLU A 587 -8.14 1.30 -9.54
C GLU A 587 -8.33 2.58 -10.38
N LYS A 588 -9.02 3.59 -9.82
CA LYS A 588 -9.17 4.90 -10.48
C LYS A 588 -7.85 5.66 -10.59
N LEU A 589 -7.01 5.63 -9.55
CA LEU A 589 -5.68 6.25 -9.58
C LEU A 589 -4.74 5.51 -10.56
N GLU A 590 -4.79 4.18 -10.60
CA GLU A 590 -4.04 3.38 -11.58
C GLU A 590 -4.45 3.69 -13.01
N ALA A 591 -5.76 3.85 -13.28
CA ALA A 591 -6.25 4.28 -14.59
C ALA A 591 -5.74 5.69 -14.98
N GLN A 592 -5.73 6.64 -14.04
CA GLN A 592 -5.18 8.00 -14.27
C GLN A 592 -3.66 7.98 -14.50
N LEU A 593 -2.93 7.11 -13.80
CA LEU A 593 -1.49 6.92 -14.00
C LEU A 593 -1.20 6.22 -15.34
N ALA A 594 -2.05 5.30 -15.78
CA ALA A 594 -1.95 4.68 -17.09
C ALA A 594 -2.21 5.69 -18.23
N GLU A 595 -3.23 6.54 -18.09
CA GLU A 595 -3.55 7.63 -19.04
C GLU A 595 -2.40 8.65 -19.14
N THR A 596 -1.90 9.15 -18.00
CA THR A 596 -0.75 10.07 -18.01
C THR A 596 0.52 9.43 -18.57
N THR A 597 0.77 8.16 -18.28
CA THR A 597 1.88 7.39 -18.89
C THR A 597 1.71 7.25 -20.41
N GLN A 598 0.48 7.06 -20.90
CA GLN A 598 0.18 6.98 -22.32
C GLN A 598 0.41 8.33 -23.02
N ASN A 599 -0.06 9.43 -22.43
CA ASN A 599 0.16 10.78 -22.95
C ASN A 599 1.67 11.09 -23.07
N ILE A 600 2.47 10.77 -22.05
CA ILE A 600 3.93 10.93 -22.08
C ILE A 600 4.59 10.07 -23.18
N ARG A 601 4.08 8.87 -23.46
CA ARG A 601 4.57 8.04 -24.57
C ARG A 601 4.25 8.63 -25.94
N GLU A 602 3.07 9.22 -26.09
CA GLU A 602 2.66 9.89 -27.33
C GLU A 602 3.42 11.20 -27.56
N GLU A 603 3.68 11.98 -26.51
CA GLU A 603 4.57 13.14 -26.58
C GLU A 603 6.00 12.73 -26.95
N LYS A 604 6.53 11.67 -26.32
CA LYS A 604 7.84 11.10 -26.67
C LYS A 604 7.91 10.67 -28.14
N ALA A 605 6.88 10.00 -28.66
CA ALA A 605 6.84 9.56 -30.05
C ALA A 605 6.82 10.75 -31.04
N LYS A 606 6.09 11.84 -30.72
CA LYS A 606 6.09 13.08 -31.50
C LYS A 606 7.47 13.75 -31.49
N LEU A 607 8.11 13.83 -30.33
CA LEU A 607 9.48 14.37 -30.22
C LEU A 607 10.51 13.51 -30.95
N GLU A 608 10.33 12.20 -31.03
CA GLU A 608 11.16 11.30 -31.85
C GLU A 608 10.95 11.54 -33.35
N GLU A 609 9.71 11.81 -33.80
CA GLU A 609 9.42 12.18 -35.19
C GLU A 609 9.99 13.57 -35.55
N GLU A 610 9.84 14.56 -34.67
CA GLU A 610 10.44 15.90 -34.82
C GLU A 610 11.97 15.85 -34.86
N LEU A 611 12.60 15.00 -34.03
CA LEU A 611 14.05 14.78 -34.05
C LEU A 611 14.51 14.19 -35.39
N VAL A 612 13.82 13.18 -35.91
CA VAL A 612 14.16 12.56 -37.21
C VAL A 612 14.02 13.55 -38.36
N GLU A 613 13.00 14.42 -38.36
CA GLU A 613 12.88 15.46 -39.39
C GLU A 613 13.96 16.56 -39.21
N ALA A 614 14.37 16.88 -37.98
CA ALA A 614 15.50 17.77 -37.73
C ALA A 614 16.85 17.17 -38.22
N GLU A 615 17.11 15.88 -37.95
CA GLU A 615 18.26 15.15 -38.49
C GLU A 615 18.27 15.13 -40.02
N ARG A 616 17.09 14.92 -40.63
CA ARG A 616 16.91 14.99 -42.09
C ARG A 616 17.21 16.40 -42.64
N GLN A 617 16.78 17.45 -41.95
CA GLN A 617 17.11 18.83 -42.34
C GLN A 617 18.61 19.10 -42.21
N ILE A 618 19.26 18.63 -41.14
CA ILE A 618 20.73 18.73 -40.97
C ILE A 618 21.43 18.04 -42.16
N MET A 619 21.07 16.80 -42.49
CA MET A 619 21.61 16.06 -43.64
C MET A 619 21.43 16.80 -44.98
N LEU A 620 20.26 17.44 -45.20
CA LEU A 620 20.01 18.26 -46.39
C LEU A 620 20.90 19.51 -46.43
N TRP A 621 21.10 20.19 -45.30
CA TRP A 621 21.99 21.35 -45.20
C TRP A 621 23.46 20.96 -45.34
N GLU A 622 23.90 19.85 -44.74
CA GLU A 622 25.24 19.31 -44.92
C GLU A 622 25.51 18.96 -46.38
N ARG A 623 24.58 18.29 -47.06
CA ARG A 623 24.71 18.01 -48.51
C ARG A 623 24.73 19.29 -49.34
N LYS A 624 23.96 20.31 -48.97
CA LYS A 624 23.96 21.60 -49.66
C LYS A 624 25.28 22.36 -49.47
N ILE A 625 25.82 22.40 -48.25
CA ILE A 625 27.14 22.98 -47.93
C ILE A 625 28.25 22.21 -48.65
N PHE A 626 28.13 20.88 -48.74
CA PHE A 626 29.09 20.05 -49.47
C PHE A 626 29.05 20.34 -50.97
N LEU A 627 27.87 20.39 -51.58
CA LEU A 627 27.70 20.79 -52.99
C LEU A 627 28.19 22.23 -53.24
N GLU A 628 27.96 23.15 -52.30
CA GLU A 628 28.48 24.50 -52.38
C GLU A 628 30.02 24.53 -52.33
N LYS A 629 30.67 23.69 -51.51
CA LYS A 629 32.12 23.53 -51.50
C LYS A 629 32.65 22.92 -52.79
N GLU A 630 32.07 21.81 -53.27
CA GLU A 630 32.41 21.20 -54.56
C GLU A 630 32.25 22.22 -55.71
N MET A 631 31.18 23.02 -55.69
CA MET A 631 30.99 24.10 -56.67
C MET A 631 32.06 25.18 -56.54
N HIS A 632 32.41 25.65 -55.33
CA HIS A 632 33.48 26.65 -55.16
C HIS A 632 34.87 26.12 -55.54
N GLU A 633 35.16 24.85 -55.30
CA GLU A 633 36.40 24.18 -55.72
C GLU A 633 36.43 23.99 -57.25
N ALA A 634 35.30 23.65 -57.88
CA ALA A 634 35.17 23.60 -59.34
C ALA A 634 35.18 25.00 -60.00
N LEU A 635 34.75 26.03 -59.27
CA LEU A 635 34.84 27.45 -59.68
C LEU A 635 36.16 28.11 -59.27
N ASP A 636 37.16 27.37 -58.76
CA ASP A 636 38.46 27.93 -58.39
C ASP A 636 39.07 28.65 -59.60
N PRO A 637 39.26 29.99 -59.54
CA PRO A 637 39.82 30.74 -60.66
C PRO A 637 41.22 30.28 -61.08
N ALA A 638 41.93 29.49 -60.28
CA ALA A 638 43.21 28.88 -60.64
C ALA A 638 43.08 27.76 -61.69
N VAL A 639 41.97 27.03 -61.72
CA VAL A 639 41.70 25.98 -62.71
C VAL A 639 41.41 26.65 -64.06
N GLY A 640 42.14 26.25 -65.11
CA GLY A 640 42.11 26.93 -66.42
C GLY A 640 42.87 28.26 -66.49
N GLN A 641 43.39 28.80 -65.38
CA GLN A 641 44.22 30.03 -65.43
C GLN A 641 45.56 29.78 -66.13
N SER A 642 46.14 28.59 -65.95
CA SER A 642 47.34 28.11 -66.66
C SER A 642 47.12 28.06 -68.17
N GLU A 643 45.99 27.51 -68.61
CA GLU A 643 45.57 27.39 -70.00
C GLU A 643 45.25 28.76 -70.60
N LEU A 644 44.49 29.61 -69.92
CA LEU A 644 44.25 30.99 -70.36
C LEU A 644 45.55 31.80 -70.48
N VAL A 645 46.55 31.58 -69.62
CA VAL A 645 47.87 32.19 -69.74
C VAL A 645 48.66 31.59 -70.92
N ALA A 646 48.54 30.29 -71.18
CA ALA A 646 49.14 29.64 -72.35
C ALA A 646 48.52 30.16 -73.66
N MET A 647 47.18 30.20 -73.76
CA MET A 647 46.44 30.78 -74.89
C MET A 647 46.76 32.25 -75.08
N LYS A 648 46.85 33.07 -74.02
CA LYS A 648 47.28 34.48 -74.13
C LYS A 648 48.71 34.60 -74.66
N LYS A 649 49.64 33.73 -74.23
CA LYS A 649 51.01 33.68 -74.76
C LYS A 649 51.03 33.22 -76.22
N GLU A 650 50.20 32.27 -76.62
CA GLU A 650 50.12 31.81 -78.02
C GLU A 650 49.46 32.86 -78.93
N ILE A 651 48.37 33.51 -78.50
CA ILE A 651 47.79 34.67 -79.19
C ILE A 651 48.83 35.78 -79.35
N HIS A 652 49.69 36.01 -78.34
CA HIS A 652 50.78 36.98 -78.45
C HIS A 652 51.86 36.53 -79.46
N ARG A 653 52.24 35.24 -79.48
CA ARG A 653 53.12 34.67 -80.52
C ARG A 653 52.51 34.79 -81.91
N MET A 654 51.23 34.48 -82.09
CA MET A 654 50.52 34.62 -83.36
C MET A 654 50.45 36.08 -83.83
N LYS A 655 50.23 37.04 -82.91
CA LYS A 655 50.32 38.48 -83.22
C LYS A 655 51.73 38.89 -83.66
N LEU A 656 52.77 38.45 -82.95
CA LEU A 656 54.16 38.68 -83.35
C LEU A 656 54.47 38.05 -84.72
N ARG A 657 53.95 36.86 -85.02
CA ARG A 657 54.11 36.17 -86.30
C ARG A 657 53.36 36.89 -87.43
N LEU A 658 52.17 37.42 -87.15
CA LEU A 658 51.40 38.28 -88.07
C LEU A 658 52.17 39.56 -88.39
N ASP A 659 52.72 40.24 -87.39
CA ASP A 659 53.47 41.49 -87.60
C ASP A 659 54.84 41.24 -88.28
N GLN A 660 55.46 40.08 -88.06
CA GLN A 660 56.60 39.61 -88.86
C GLN A 660 56.19 39.38 -90.32
N LEU A 661 55.06 38.72 -90.58
CA LEU A 661 54.54 38.50 -91.95
C LEU A 661 54.21 39.83 -92.66
N LYS A 662 53.59 40.80 -91.95
CA LYS A 662 53.37 42.15 -92.49
C LYS A 662 54.68 42.84 -92.84
N LYS A 663 55.70 42.79 -91.96
CA LYS A 663 57.03 43.35 -92.26
C LYS A 663 57.70 42.67 -93.45
N CYS A 664 57.58 41.35 -93.59
CA CYS A 664 58.05 40.63 -94.79
C CYS A 664 57.28 41.06 -96.05
N GLN A 665 55.97 41.30 -95.96
CA GLN A 665 55.14 41.81 -97.06
C GLN A 665 55.51 43.25 -97.44
N GLU A 666 55.74 44.13 -96.47
CA GLU A 666 56.22 45.50 -96.67
C GLU A 666 57.62 45.51 -97.30
N GLN A 667 58.53 44.62 -96.85
CA GLN A 667 59.84 44.42 -97.46
C GLN A 667 59.71 43.92 -98.91
N MET A 668 58.83 42.96 -99.19
CA MET A 668 58.57 42.48 -100.55
C MET A 668 57.98 43.58 -101.44
N LEU A 669 57.05 44.39 -100.93
CA LEU A 669 56.51 45.55 -101.65
C LEU A 669 57.60 46.62 -101.89
N SER A 670 58.49 46.84 -100.93
CA SER A 670 59.63 47.74 -101.08
C SER A 670 60.66 47.23 -102.09
N GLU A 671 60.95 45.92 -102.11
CA GLU A 671 61.80 45.31 -103.14
C GLU A 671 61.14 45.34 -104.53
N MET A 672 59.84 45.06 -104.64
CA MET A 672 59.09 45.24 -105.89
C MET A 672 59.11 46.71 -106.36
N GLN A 673 58.96 47.67 -105.44
CA GLN A 673 59.11 49.09 -105.76
C GLN A 673 60.55 49.44 -106.16
N ARG A 674 61.57 48.83 -105.55
CA ARG A 674 62.98 49.02 -105.91
C ARG A 674 63.30 48.46 -107.30
N VAL A 675 62.79 47.28 -107.63
CA VAL A 675 62.86 46.68 -108.97
C VAL A 675 62.13 47.57 -109.98
N ARG A 676 60.94 48.10 -109.63
CA ARG A 676 60.19 49.04 -110.47
C ARG A 676 60.91 50.38 -110.66
N LEU A 677 61.63 50.87 -109.64
CA LEU A 677 62.44 52.08 -109.74
C LEU A 677 63.65 51.88 -110.65
N ILE A 678 64.28 50.70 -110.59
CA ILE A 678 65.38 50.30 -111.48
C ILE A 678 64.86 50.18 -112.93
N SER A 679 63.70 49.56 -113.18
CA SER A 679 63.12 49.49 -114.52
C SER A 679 62.72 50.87 -115.06
N VAL A 680 62.11 51.73 -114.25
CA VAL A 680 61.75 53.11 -114.67
C VAL A 680 62.99 53.99 -114.89
N SER A 681 64.10 53.74 -114.20
CA SER A 681 65.38 54.42 -114.46
C SER A 681 66.04 53.95 -115.77
N SER A 682 65.64 52.82 -116.34
CA SER A 682 66.21 52.26 -117.59
C SER A 682 65.53 52.75 -118.88
N GLU A 683 64.41 53.47 -118.78
CA GLU A 683 63.67 53.99 -119.94
C GLU A 683 64.10 55.40 -120.38
N SER A 684 65.04 56.06 -119.68
CA SER A 684 65.42 57.46 -119.91
C SER A 684 66.87 57.69 -120.41
N SER A 685 67.63 56.64 -120.69
CA SER A 685 68.94 56.75 -121.37
C SER A 685 69.22 55.52 -122.23
N GLY A 686 69.23 55.70 -123.55
CA GLY A 686 69.52 54.61 -124.48
C GLY A 686 71.02 54.39 -124.65
N GLU A 687 71.54 53.30 -124.08
CA GLU A 687 72.57 52.42 -124.66
C GLU A 687 72.69 51.14 -123.79
N LEU A 688 73.02 50.00 -124.44
CA LEU A 688 72.99 48.66 -123.81
C LEU A 688 74.26 48.37 -123.00
N ASP A 689 74.10 47.79 -121.80
CA ASP A 689 75.22 47.26 -121.01
C ASP A 689 74.84 45.91 -120.38
N GLU A 690 75.40 44.80 -120.91
CA GLU A 690 75.04 43.40 -120.57
C GLU A 690 75.15 43.07 -119.07
N LYS A 691 75.96 43.83 -118.32
CA LYS A 691 76.11 43.69 -116.86
C LYS A 691 74.83 44.01 -116.08
N THR A 692 73.91 44.80 -116.65
CA THR A 692 72.63 45.11 -116.00
C THR A 692 71.61 43.98 -116.11
N GLN A 693 71.62 43.20 -117.20
CA GLN A 693 70.73 42.05 -117.37
C GLN A 693 71.12 40.88 -116.45
N ALA A 694 72.42 40.64 -116.26
CA ALA A 694 72.91 39.62 -115.34
C ALA A 694 72.49 39.89 -113.87
N LEU A 695 72.65 41.13 -113.38
CA LEU A 695 72.24 41.49 -112.02
C LEU A 695 70.72 41.38 -111.79
N VAL A 696 69.90 41.63 -112.83
CA VAL A 696 68.44 41.50 -112.73
C VAL A 696 68.03 40.04 -112.63
N GLN A 697 68.62 39.13 -113.42
CA GLN A 697 68.33 37.69 -113.33
C GLN A 697 68.82 37.05 -112.01
N GLU A 698 69.98 37.48 -111.50
CA GLU A 698 70.52 36.91 -110.24
C GLU A 698 69.69 37.34 -109.01
N ILE A 699 69.09 38.54 -109.05
CA ILE A 699 68.19 39.05 -107.99
C ILE A 699 66.80 38.40 -108.07
N THR A 700 66.26 38.12 -109.26
CA THR A 700 64.92 37.50 -109.39
C THR A 700 64.89 36.07 -108.88
N ASP A 701 65.94 35.28 -109.09
CA ASP A 701 65.84 33.83 -108.95
C ASP A 701 66.34 33.31 -107.58
N ALA A 702 67.27 34.01 -106.92
CA ALA A 702 67.80 33.59 -105.62
C ALA A 702 66.97 34.11 -104.43
N SER A 703 66.68 35.42 -104.38
CA SER A 703 65.99 36.05 -103.24
C SER A 703 64.52 35.62 -103.16
N THR A 704 63.80 35.72 -104.28
CA THR A 704 62.35 35.45 -104.31
C THR A 704 62.04 33.98 -104.03
N ILE A 705 62.82 33.04 -104.58
CA ILE A 705 62.61 31.60 -104.36
C ILE A 705 62.97 31.21 -102.91
N ALA A 706 63.99 31.82 -102.30
CA ALA A 706 64.30 31.59 -100.89
C ALA A 706 63.19 32.14 -99.97
N ALA A 707 62.70 33.35 -100.23
CA ALA A 707 61.59 33.96 -99.48
C ALA A 707 60.29 33.15 -99.63
N VAL A 708 59.93 32.75 -100.85
CA VAL A 708 58.73 31.92 -101.11
C VAL A 708 58.86 30.53 -100.48
N LYS A 709 60.04 29.90 -100.51
CA LYS A 709 60.28 28.63 -99.78
C LYS A 709 60.15 28.82 -98.27
N LYS A 710 60.65 29.92 -97.71
CA LYS A 710 60.50 30.25 -96.28
C LYS A 710 59.03 30.42 -95.90
N VAL A 711 58.28 31.26 -96.62
CA VAL A 711 56.82 31.43 -96.42
C VAL A 711 56.06 30.12 -96.58
N ARG A 712 56.43 29.26 -97.54
CA ARG A 712 55.79 27.95 -97.74
C ARG A 712 56.07 26.97 -96.61
N ASN A 713 57.28 27.00 -96.04
CA ASN A 713 57.64 26.17 -94.88
C ASN A 713 57.01 26.71 -93.59
N ASP A 714 56.95 28.03 -93.41
CA ASP A 714 56.26 28.67 -92.29
C ASP A 714 54.75 28.38 -92.33
N ALA A 715 54.12 28.46 -93.52
CA ALA A 715 52.71 28.10 -93.72
C ALA A 715 52.43 26.61 -93.48
N LYS A 716 53.33 25.70 -93.91
CA LYS A 716 53.25 24.29 -93.52
C LYS A 716 53.35 24.11 -92.00
N SER A 717 54.34 24.74 -91.35
CA SER A 717 54.48 24.66 -89.88
C SER A 717 53.23 25.15 -89.14
N LEU A 718 52.59 26.22 -89.64
CA LEU A 718 51.32 26.72 -89.10
C LEU A 718 50.18 25.73 -89.28
N THR A 719 50.10 25.08 -90.44
CA THR A 719 49.09 24.04 -90.75
C THR A 719 49.30 22.81 -89.87
N ASP A 720 50.56 22.40 -89.66
CA ASP A 720 50.90 21.26 -88.80
C ASP A 720 50.64 21.56 -87.31
N THR A 721 50.92 22.79 -86.84
CA THR A 721 50.51 23.19 -85.48
C THR A 721 48.99 23.26 -85.32
N LEU A 722 48.25 23.73 -86.32
CA LEU A 722 46.78 23.76 -86.30
C LEU A 722 46.20 22.33 -86.26
N ASN A 723 46.81 21.39 -86.98
CA ASN A 723 46.47 19.97 -86.97
C ASN A 723 46.88 19.24 -85.68
N GLN A 724 47.85 19.75 -84.92
CA GLN A 724 48.17 19.26 -83.57
C GLN A 724 47.16 19.77 -82.53
N PHE A 725 46.89 21.07 -82.50
CA PHE A 725 45.90 21.68 -81.60
C PHE A 725 44.51 21.00 -81.74
N THR A 726 44.02 20.87 -82.97
CA THR A 726 42.73 20.21 -83.26
C THR A 726 42.68 18.71 -82.94
N LYS A 727 43.82 18.05 -82.70
CA LYS A 727 43.89 16.65 -82.23
C LYS A 727 44.04 16.52 -80.72
N GLN A 728 44.61 17.50 -80.02
CA GLN A 728 44.83 17.43 -78.57
C GLN A 728 43.62 17.92 -77.77
N GLU A 729 43.00 19.05 -78.15
CA GLU A 729 41.94 19.68 -77.34
C GLU A 729 40.56 19.00 -77.49
N ARG A 730 40.34 18.26 -78.59
CA ARG A 730 39.02 17.69 -78.92
C ARG A 730 38.54 16.54 -78.00
N PRO A 731 39.37 15.58 -77.55
CA PRO A 731 38.92 14.56 -76.59
C PRO A 731 38.68 15.11 -75.18
N GLU A 732 39.45 16.11 -74.74
CA GLU A 732 39.29 16.71 -73.40
C GLU A 732 38.01 17.57 -73.33
N LEU A 733 37.71 18.35 -74.37
CA LEU A 733 36.43 19.07 -74.50
C LEU A 733 35.22 18.14 -74.61
N ALA A 734 35.36 16.95 -75.21
CA ALA A 734 34.29 15.95 -75.24
C ALA A 734 34.03 15.36 -73.84
N ALA A 735 35.08 14.96 -73.12
CA ALA A 735 34.96 14.44 -71.75
C ALA A 735 34.38 15.47 -70.77
N LEU A 736 34.73 16.76 -70.91
CA LEU A 736 34.12 17.85 -70.14
C LEU A 736 32.63 18.06 -70.49
N PHE A 737 32.23 17.85 -71.74
CA PHE A 737 30.82 18.00 -72.13
C PHE A 737 29.96 16.83 -71.64
N ASP A 738 30.48 15.60 -71.71
CA ASP A 738 29.80 14.40 -71.21
C ASP A 738 29.63 14.45 -69.67
N THR A 739 30.67 14.83 -68.92
CA THR A 739 30.58 15.03 -67.46
C THR A 739 29.65 16.19 -67.08
N PHE A 740 29.56 17.25 -67.88
CA PHE A 740 28.57 18.32 -67.67
C PHE A 740 27.12 17.85 -67.92
N GLN A 741 26.90 16.93 -68.87
CA GLN A 741 25.58 16.30 -69.05
C GLN A 741 25.21 15.36 -67.90
N GLU A 742 26.16 14.57 -67.39
CA GLU A 742 25.94 13.72 -66.20
C GLU A 742 25.60 14.58 -64.96
N TRP A 743 26.29 15.70 -64.77
CA TRP A 743 26.02 16.64 -63.67
C TRP A 743 24.64 17.33 -63.81
N ALA A 744 24.27 17.74 -65.03
CA ALA A 744 22.94 18.30 -65.32
C ALA A 744 21.81 17.27 -65.12
N ALA A 745 22.05 15.99 -65.44
CA ALA A 745 21.10 14.90 -65.18
C ALA A 745 20.94 14.64 -63.68
N ALA A 746 22.03 14.66 -62.90
CA ALA A 746 22.00 14.50 -61.45
C ALA A 746 21.23 15.62 -60.73
N ILE A 747 21.35 16.87 -61.19
CA ILE A 747 20.60 18.01 -60.64
C ILE A 747 19.10 17.87 -60.89
N ASN A 748 18.68 17.46 -62.09
CA ASN A 748 17.27 17.21 -62.39
C ASN A 748 16.69 16.01 -61.63
N ALA A 749 17.49 14.99 -61.32
CA ALA A 749 17.07 13.86 -60.48
C ALA A 749 16.95 14.21 -58.98
N ALA A 750 17.57 15.30 -58.52
CA ALA A 750 17.53 15.77 -57.13
C ALA A 750 16.36 16.75 -56.83
N ALA A 751 15.55 17.10 -57.83
CA ALA A 751 14.35 17.92 -57.62
C ALA A 751 13.25 17.10 -56.91
N MET A 752 12.83 17.54 -55.73
CA MET A 752 11.77 16.87 -54.95
C MET A 752 10.44 16.77 -55.70
N PRO A 753 9.66 15.69 -55.52
CA PRO A 753 8.25 15.69 -55.89
C PRO A 753 7.48 16.73 -55.06
N PRO A 754 6.38 17.31 -55.59
CA PRO A 754 5.61 18.32 -54.88
C PRO A 754 4.93 17.74 -53.63
N LEU A 755 4.97 18.50 -52.53
CA LEU A 755 4.27 18.19 -51.29
C LEU A 755 2.75 18.09 -51.53
N PRO A 756 2.05 17.17 -50.85
CA PRO A 756 0.59 17.05 -50.97
C PRO A 756 -0.09 18.27 -50.33
N ALA A 757 -1.15 18.76 -50.99
CA ALA A 757 -1.93 19.88 -50.49
C ALA A 757 -2.58 19.56 -49.13
N SER A 758 -2.32 20.40 -48.13
CA SER A 758 -3.05 20.34 -46.86
C SER A 758 -4.52 20.63 -47.09
N ARG A 759 -5.39 19.71 -46.65
CA ARG A 759 -6.82 19.97 -46.52
C ARG A 759 -7.02 21.06 -45.47
N PHE A 760 -7.38 22.26 -45.90
CA PHE A 760 -8.22 23.12 -45.08
C PHE A 760 -9.58 22.41 -44.92
N VAL A 761 -9.94 22.07 -43.69
CA VAL A 761 -11.32 21.82 -43.29
C VAL A 761 -11.64 22.84 -42.21
N GLY A 762 -12.60 23.70 -42.53
CA GLY A 762 -13.31 24.56 -41.58
C GLY A 762 -14.77 24.48 -41.96
N GLU A 763 -15.62 24.30 -40.94
CA GLU A 763 -17.02 23.82 -40.98
C GLU A 763 -17.18 22.30 -41.21
#